data_AF-A0A9C8ZUG0-F1
#
_entry.id   AF-A0A9C8ZUG0-F1
#
_cell.length_a   1.000
_cell.length_b   1.000
_cell.length_c   1.000
_cell.angle_alpha   90.00
_cell.angle_beta   90.00
_cell.angle_gamma   90.00
#
_symmetry.space_group_name_H-M   'P 1'
#
loop_
_entity.id
_entity.type
_entity.pdbx_description
1 polymer ?
#
loop_
_entity_poly.entity_id
_entity_poly.type
_entity_poly.pdbx_seq_one_letter_code
_entity_poly.pdbx_strand_id
1 'polypeptide(L)'
;MDLERSIGFRQQDDDRDEEKERQKLQLYINLKLASSGQPIVAGDNEEFLHTAQDLLKSYREKNRLLTDYFCPSDQRIQSFLERYLKDLPADQIPRLPGMTFVLDRHGVARELSIPLGEDEFHSDIVNSYRVKQGVLHNPASDRRTTEGSFHIAEGGLPIPGDKKAVPLESFAKLLKAALSPPDELLKIPFTANLENPAKMFISLLLRPVVCPEVPTQNVEKNLEIRFFAPGNLISNLDFVESIFGNGGNPFLAEFDAALDVEHWTGHTGCVILAPHLPQLTKKAVGLPHFDDANSRQRDEQMCWKDEGELYNNGMSFKITARDESGVIITLLADNYYGYCKKEVKTQIGFSANLFGLAEEEHAGGALAFPRRNHGIEFGVDSRTREPGYSFKDVVERYGAIMDIQPEGYGIDKNFPNIIYVHQDLRMDLEEQTIQWEVDGETKTIRLQPGKTYIQPNGYKVEMHKHPSAPSWRLIGTDPEGTLCHKPCTVSGGGKSEISKSIDDTVIYGPLFVDDLQTDLDRVEEIYLHDYRDRYKPGFEHEDKDPKRRPISPRRSLGSVIKLLTPSPSYKDEYNEWLAAIPPRILALVFIIKRFYRDYWGENWRDYISVDEIDGAAGHEVKIYDRRIIASYLRMGFDEVGKWRIFKVRQDFIATEKIQVEDDITASVVVPMRCIAGCQGSVRGEHSVKLVTNCEYRLFQRPDDAIIPGFDKQAEADIAKPGNYLANYEPLKGDKLAEVVEDVLTFNNFSAPMKKRLQQAYEDQSGYVVSSAHPRLIDGKPSKNPRYLQDRQDLTDPIRNYIAEMGARFHRRLKLDQPMCHPVDAILTGRRNNPPQPGMRPLAVYNPIHYQELPELFMDFICSLTGKSPSTTGAGSEGALTKGPFNALRPTIDLNNALVSYILTGYAGYSSSAGHVGPDVRVDHDISLLIPEIWSRLSDVQRSPEVMIDNGHLEQLEDFEHEGHMVLASRLGYRITDRFVHSFLGKIFDNPKAVFTEAILKPETQGIEVFIDGIDNIVEAQRNVAQQYLDDGSIEDACPPIRALLYIMAEGEYQNKKVQHPDIRAMFTRDYLLQSDWYQERLKTRRNREANLWQRHISYLEDFIDQPGYADVVEEMKITDRLAKARERLNYVQNADYILLLEGTLGADSLGLEG
;
A
#
# COMPACT_ATOMS: atom_id res chain seq x y z
N MET A 1 1.30 9.16 20.71
CA MET A 1 1.05 10.31 19.81
C MET A 1 -0.32 10.89 20.13
N ASP A 2 -0.44 12.21 20.27
CA ASP A 2 -1.75 12.89 20.35
C ASP A 2 -2.33 12.98 18.93
N LEU A 3 -3.29 12.11 18.60
CA LEU A 3 -3.85 12.03 17.24
C LEU A 3 -4.59 13.31 16.82
N GLU A 4 -5.19 14.04 17.76
CA GLU A 4 -5.87 15.30 17.44
C GLU A 4 -4.84 16.37 17.06
N ARG A 5 -3.80 16.55 17.87
CA ARG A 5 -2.75 17.56 17.59
C ARG A 5 -1.88 17.19 16.41
N SER A 6 -1.63 15.91 16.17
CA SER A 6 -0.68 15.46 15.15
C SER A 6 -1.34 15.33 13.77
N ILE A 7 -2.56 14.80 13.70
CA ILE A 7 -3.23 14.47 12.42
C ILE A 7 -4.70 14.90 12.36
N GLY A 8 -5.20 15.61 13.37
CA GLY A 8 -6.57 16.15 13.37
C GLY A 8 -7.67 15.14 13.62
N PHE A 9 -7.35 13.90 14.01
CA PHE A 9 -8.35 12.87 14.30
C PHE A 9 -8.92 13.09 15.70
N ARG A 10 -10.24 13.34 15.77
CA ARG A 10 -11.02 13.51 17.00
C ARG A 10 -11.68 12.18 17.39
N GLN A 11 -11.98 12.00 18.68
CA GLN A 11 -12.81 10.88 19.14
C GLN A 11 -14.25 11.07 18.63
N GLN A 12 -14.96 9.96 18.35
CA GLN A 12 -16.28 9.96 17.69
C GLN A 12 -17.40 10.71 18.44
N ASP A 13 -17.23 10.99 19.73
CA ASP A 13 -18.25 11.63 20.60
C ASP A 13 -17.99 13.14 20.87
N ASP A 14 -17.17 13.78 20.05
CA ASP A 14 -16.75 15.16 20.24
C ASP A 14 -17.64 16.17 19.50
N ASP A 15 -18.74 16.59 20.13
CA ASP A 15 -19.72 17.59 19.65
C ASP A 15 -19.18 19.05 19.63
N ARG A 16 -17.87 19.26 19.52
CA ARG A 16 -17.27 20.60 19.45
C ARG A 16 -17.67 21.31 18.15
N ASP A 17 -18.21 22.51 18.31
CA ASP A 17 -18.56 23.44 17.22
C ASP A 17 -17.31 23.75 16.37
N GLU A 18 -17.32 23.29 15.11
CA GLU A 18 -16.20 23.45 14.16
C GLU A 18 -15.83 24.91 13.93
N GLU A 19 -16.81 25.81 13.92
CA GLU A 19 -16.59 27.24 13.71
C GLU A 19 -15.85 27.85 14.91
N LYS A 20 -16.19 27.43 16.13
CA LYS A 20 -15.45 27.87 17.33
C LYS A 20 -14.01 27.37 17.35
N GLU A 21 -13.77 26.12 16.95
CA GLU A 21 -12.40 25.61 16.84
C GLU A 21 -11.60 26.36 15.76
N ARG A 22 -12.24 26.69 14.64
CA ARG A 22 -11.64 27.52 13.60
C ARG A 22 -11.31 28.93 14.12
N GLN A 23 -12.21 29.58 14.85
CA GLN A 23 -11.95 30.88 15.47
C GLN A 23 -10.78 30.84 16.46
N LYS A 24 -10.64 29.76 17.23
CA LYS A 24 -9.47 29.54 18.10
C LYS A 24 -8.18 29.42 17.30
N LEU A 25 -8.18 28.68 16.18
CA LEU A 25 -7.03 28.57 15.29
C LEU A 25 -6.67 29.93 14.66
N GLN A 26 -7.65 30.73 14.25
CA GLN A 26 -7.42 32.07 13.71
C GLN A 26 -6.80 33.01 14.75
N LEU A 27 -7.29 32.99 15.99
CA LEU A 27 -6.67 33.74 17.09
C LEU A 27 -5.22 33.28 17.31
N TYR A 28 -4.99 31.98 17.33
CA TYR A 28 -3.66 31.40 17.48
C TYR A 28 -2.70 31.84 16.36
N ILE A 29 -3.16 31.81 15.11
CA ILE A 29 -2.41 32.30 13.94
C ILE A 29 -2.02 33.77 14.13
N ASN A 30 -2.98 34.64 14.48
CA ASN A 30 -2.72 36.05 14.71
C ASN A 30 -1.72 36.29 15.85
N LEU A 31 -1.78 35.52 16.94
CA LEU A 31 -0.77 35.57 18.01
C LEU A 31 0.63 35.24 17.50
N LYS A 32 0.77 34.19 16.69
CA LYS A 32 2.07 33.79 16.11
C LYS A 32 2.60 34.85 15.13
N LEU A 33 1.75 35.39 14.27
CA LEU A 33 2.11 36.49 13.36
C LEU A 33 2.61 37.70 14.14
N ALA A 34 1.85 38.15 15.14
CA ALA A 34 2.23 39.28 15.99
C ALA A 34 3.57 39.04 16.72
N SER A 35 3.75 37.84 17.28
CA SER A 35 4.98 37.46 18.00
C SER A 35 6.22 37.41 17.09
N SER A 36 6.01 37.14 15.80
CA SER A 36 7.04 37.16 14.75
C SER A 36 7.23 38.56 14.13
N GLY A 37 6.45 39.54 14.58
CA GLY A 37 6.50 40.91 14.08
C GLY A 37 5.87 41.13 12.71
N GLN A 38 5.08 40.17 12.24
CA GLN A 38 4.31 40.21 11.00
C GLN A 38 2.94 40.88 11.23
N PRO A 39 2.31 41.42 10.17
CA PRO A 39 0.97 41.99 10.27
C PRO A 39 -0.07 40.93 10.62
N ILE A 40 -1.03 41.31 11.46
CA ILE A 40 -2.19 40.49 11.86
C ILE A 40 -3.43 40.89 11.05
N VAL A 41 -4.39 39.98 10.93
CA VAL A 41 -5.69 40.31 10.32
C VAL A 41 -6.71 40.63 11.41
N ALA A 42 -7.39 41.77 11.26
CA ALA A 42 -8.45 42.22 12.17
C ALA A 42 -9.62 41.23 12.20
N GLY A 43 -10.18 40.99 13.38
CA GLY A 43 -11.35 40.14 13.62
C GLY A 43 -11.89 40.36 15.03
N ASP A 44 -12.89 39.59 15.48
CA ASP A 44 -13.56 39.73 16.79
C ASP A 44 -12.62 39.62 18.03
N ASN A 45 -11.33 39.35 17.81
CA ASN A 45 -10.30 39.13 18.81
C ASN A 45 -9.34 40.32 19.04
N GLU A 46 -9.59 41.48 18.44
CA GLU A 46 -8.74 42.67 18.59
C GLU A 46 -8.54 43.09 20.05
N GLU A 47 -9.57 42.99 20.89
CA GLU A 47 -9.52 43.36 22.31
C GLU A 47 -8.54 42.47 23.11
N PHE A 48 -8.52 41.16 22.81
CA PHE A 48 -7.57 40.22 23.43
C PHE A 48 -6.14 40.50 22.98
N LEU A 49 -5.92 40.71 21.68
CA LEU A 49 -4.58 41.01 21.13
C LEU A 49 -4.04 42.34 21.68
N HIS A 50 -4.90 43.33 21.90
CA HIS A 50 -4.54 44.58 22.57
C HIS A 50 -4.13 44.34 24.03
N THR A 51 -4.83 43.45 24.75
CA THR A 51 -4.47 43.08 26.12
C THR A 51 -3.13 42.33 26.20
N ALA A 52 -2.83 41.48 25.22
CA ALA A 52 -1.58 40.71 25.15
C ALA A 52 -0.40 41.48 24.51
N GLN A 53 -0.61 42.73 24.08
CA GLN A 53 0.33 43.44 23.19
C GLN A 53 1.73 43.61 23.80
N ASP A 54 1.83 43.99 25.07
CA ASP A 54 3.13 44.21 25.73
C ASP A 54 3.91 42.91 25.90
N LEU A 55 3.22 41.79 26.16
CA LEU A 55 3.83 40.46 26.24
C LEU A 55 4.39 40.04 24.87
N LEU A 56 3.62 40.22 23.79
CA LEU A 56 4.05 39.90 22.43
C LEU A 56 5.22 40.77 21.96
N LYS A 57 5.21 42.07 22.28
CA LYS A 57 6.35 42.98 22.03
C LYS A 57 7.59 42.55 22.79
N SER A 58 7.46 42.20 24.08
CA SER A 58 8.57 41.68 24.89
C SER A 58 9.15 40.39 24.31
N TYR A 59 8.29 39.46 23.90
CA TYR A 59 8.70 38.23 23.24
C TYR A 59 9.46 38.50 21.93
N ARG A 60 8.98 39.46 21.13
CA ARG A 60 9.65 39.89 19.90
C ARG A 60 11.04 40.47 20.16
N GLU A 61 11.23 41.30 21.18
CA GLU A 61 12.56 41.83 21.54
C GLU A 61 13.51 40.71 21.97
N LYS A 62 13.02 39.69 22.67
CA LYS A 62 13.80 38.49 23.02
C LYS A 62 14.18 37.68 21.77
N ASN A 63 13.26 37.50 20.82
CA ASN A 63 13.55 36.80 19.57
C ASN A 63 14.63 37.48 18.74
N ARG A 64 14.75 38.81 18.77
CA ARG A 64 15.84 39.53 18.10
C ARG A 64 17.23 39.13 18.61
N LEU A 65 17.34 38.75 19.89
CA LEU A 65 18.59 38.25 20.48
C LEU A 65 18.93 36.82 20.02
N LEU A 66 17.93 36.09 19.52
CA LEU A 66 18.02 34.69 19.09
C LEU A 66 18.00 34.54 17.56
N THR A 67 18.18 35.62 16.81
CA THR A 67 18.07 35.62 15.33
C THR A 67 19.05 34.62 14.67
N ASP A 68 20.19 34.37 15.31
CA ASP A 68 21.20 33.41 14.86
C ASP A 68 21.03 31.99 15.43
N TYR A 69 20.04 31.77 16.31
CA TYR A 69 19.81 30.48 16.95
C TYR A 69 18.93 29.58 16.08
N PHE A 70 19.43 28.40 15.75
CA PHE A 70 18.65 27.35 15.11
C PHE A 70 18.09 26.38 16.14
N CYS A 71 16.88 25.87 15.88
CA CYS A 71 16.40 24.70 16.61
C CYS A 71 17.33 23.49 16.35
N PRO A 72 17.38 22.47 17.22
CA PRO A 72 18.35 21.39 17.12
C PRO A 72 18.39 20.67 15.75
N SER A 73 17.22 20.44 15.15
CA SER A 73 17.12 19.84 13.82
C SER A 73 17.66 20.74 12.72
N ASP A 74 17.33 22.03 12.74
CA ASP A 74 17.87 23.02 11.79
C ASP A 74 19.39 23.21 11.98
N GLN A 75 19.89 23.12 13.22
CA GLN A 75 21.34 23.17 13.51
C GLN A 75 22.08 21.97 12.92
N ARG A 76 21.51 20.75 13.00
CA ARG A 76 22.08 19.55 12.36
C ARG A 76 22.18 19.71 10.84
N ILE A 77 21.14 20.29 10.23
CA ILE A 77 21.09 20.56 8.78
C ILE A 77 22.12 21.64 8.40
N GLN A 78 22.19 22.73 9.15
CA GLN A 78 23.15 23.81 8.88
C GLN A 78 24.60 23.34 9.05
N SER A 79 24.88 22.53 10.08
CA SER A 79 26.21 21.95 10.31
C SER A 79 26.62 21.00 9.18
N PHE A 80 25.67 20.26 8.60
CA PHE A 80 25.90 19.50 7.37
C PHE A 80 26.25 20.41 6.20
N LEU A 81 25.48 21.47 5.94
CA LEU A 81 25.74 22.40 4.82
C LEU A 81 27.12 23.03 4.91
N GLU A 82 27.52 23.48 6.09
CA GLU A 82 28.83 24.08 6.34
C GLU A 82 29.97 23.10 6.09
N ARG A 83 29.80 21.83 6.47
CA ARG A 83 30.77 20.76 6.22
C ARG A 83 30.81 20.33 4.75
N TYR A 84 29.64 20.16 4.14
CA TYR A 84 29.48 19.66 2.77
C TYR A 84 29.95 20.67 1.71
N LEU A 85 29.81 21.97 2.01
CA LEU A 85 30.21 23.07 1.13
C LEU A 85 31.49 23.78 1.59
N LYS A 86 32.29 23.15 2.46
CA LYS A 86 33.49 23.75 3.09
C LYS A 86 34.54 24.29 2.10
N ASP A 87 34.56 23.76 0.88
CA ASP A 87 35.51 24.16 -0.16
C ASP A 87 35.07 25.45 -0.89
N LEU A 88 33.84 25.92 -0.64
CA LEU A 88 33.36 27.22 -1.08
C LEU A 88 33.71 28.30 -0.04
N PRO A 89 33.87 29.57 -0.45
CA PRO A 89 34.02 30.68 0.48
C PRO A 89 32.85 30.75 1.48
N ALA A 90 33.14 31.06 2.74
CA ALA A 90 32.14 31.03 3.82
C ALA A 90 30.93 31.96 3.57
N ASP A 91 31.13 33.07 2.87
CA ASP A 91 30.07 34.02 2.46
C ASP A 91 29.17 33.48 1.31
N GLN A 92 29.57 32.37 0.69
CA GLN A 92 28.82 31.69 -0.37
C GLN A 92 28.04 30.48 0.14
N ILE A 93 28.31 29.99 1.36
CA ILE A 93 27.56 28.90 1.98
C ILE A 93 26.17 29.42 2.39
N PRO A 94 25.07 28.90 1.81
CA PRO A 94 23.73 29.37 2.16
C PRO A 94 23.36 29.02 3.60
N ARG A 95 22.60 29.90 4.25
CA ARG A 95 22.14 29.73 5.63
C ARG A 95 20.61 29.56 5.66
N LEU A 96 20.13 28.58 6.42
CA LEU A 96 18.70 28.33 6.58
C LEU A 96 17.95 29.56 7.14
N PRO A 97 16.64 29.72 6.87
CA PRO A 97 15.88 30.85 7.38
C PRO A 97 15.79 30.80 8.91
N GLY A 98 16.39 31.78 9.60
CA GLY A 98 16.44 31.81 11.07
C GLY A 98 15.10 32.06 11.76
N MET A 99 14.16 32.76 11.10
CA MET A 99 12.80 33.01 11.62
C MET A 99 11.75 32.53 10.61
N THR A 100 11.00 31.49 10.98
CA THR A 100 9.92 30.92 10.17
C THR A 100 8.61 30.86 10.96
N PHE A 101 7.48 30.81 10.28
CA PHE A 101 6.21 30.48 10.93
C PHE A 101 6.20 28.96 11.13
N VAL A 102 6.51 28.53 12.34
CA VAL A 102 6.51 27.10 12.69
C VAL A 102 5.07 26.59 12.74
N LEU A 103 4.80 25.46 12.09
CA LEU A 103 3.54 24.73 12.19
C LEU A 103 3.68 23.66 13.28
N ASP A 104 3.21 23.95 14.48
CA ASP A 104 3.38 23.09 15.67
C ASP A 104 2.10 22.36 16.09
N ARG A 105 1.02 22.51 15.32
CA ARG A 105 -0.25 21.82 15.54
C ARG A 105 -1.03 21.68 14.24
N HIS A 106 -1.66 20.51 14.08
CA HIS A 106 -2.56 20.22 12.97
C HIS A 106 -3.69 21.24 12.81
N GLY A 107 -3.99 21.56 11.55
CA GLY A 107 -5.07 22.47 11.15
C GLY A 107 -4.64 23.92 10.98
N VAL A 108 -3.49 24.33 11.55
CA VAL A 108 -2.95 25.68 11.37
C VAL A 108 -2.55 25.92 9.91
N ALA A 109 -1.88 24.96 9.29
CA ALA A 109 -1.49 25.05 7.87
C ALA A 109 -2.72 25.19 6.95
N ARG A 110 -3.76 24.39 7.21
CA ARG A 110 -5.00 24.43 6.44
C ARG A 110 -5.67 25.80 6.50
N GLU A 111 -5.83 26.37 7.70
CA GLU A 111 -6.46 27.67 7.86
C GLU A 111 -5.60 28.80 7.29
N LEU A 112 -4.26 28.68 7.34
CA LEU A 112 -3.34 29.64 6.73
C LEU A 112 -3.37 29.67 5.19
N SER A 113 -3.89 28.62 4.55
CA SER A 113 -3.83 28.42 3.10
C SER A 113 -4.88 29.22 2.31
N ILE A 114 -5.81 29.90 3.00
CA ILE A 114 -6.87 30.72 2.40
C ILE A 114 -6.99 32.04 3.20
N PRO A 115 -7.24 33.19 2.55
CA PRO A 115 -7.46 34.47 3.22
C PRO A 115 -8.54 34.40 4.30
N LEU A 116 -8.33 35.10 5.41
CA LEU A 116 -9.34 35.21 6.46
C LEU A 116 -10.59 35.90 5.91
N GLY A 117 -11.75 35.27 6.11
CA GLY A 117 -13.05 35.78 5.66
C GLY A 117 -13.44 35.43 4.22
N GLU A 118 -12.55 34.78 3.46
CA GLU A 118 -12.80 34.37 2.08
C GLU A 118 -12.87 32.84 1.93
N ASP A 119 -13.42 32.39 0.80
CA ASP A 119 -13.51 30.98 0.41
C ASP A 119 -12.53 30.61 -0.72
N GLU A 120 -11.74 31.56 -1.23
CA GLU A 120 -10.83 31.31 -2.34
C GLU A 120 -9.53 32.11 -2.27
N PHE A 121 -8.51 31.60 -2.95
CA PHE A 121 -7.21 32.24 -3.11
C PHE A 121 -6.64 31.91 -4.48
N HIS A 122 -6.07 32.91 -5.14
CA HIS A 122 -5.51 32.80 -6.49
C HIS A 122 -4.09 33.31 -6.55
N SER A 123 -3.23 32.56 -7.24
CA SER A 123 -1.87 32.95 -7.60
C SER A 123 -1.47 32.24 -8.89
N ASP A 124 -0.31 32.61 -9.45
CA ASP A 124 0.23 31.96 -10.65
C ASP A 124 0.64 30.49 -10.40
N ILE A 125 0.74 30.07 -9.14
CA ILE A 125 1.31 28.77 -8.74
C ILE A 125 0.29 27.85 -8.08
N VAL A 126 -0.74 28.39 -7.44
CA VAL A 126 -1.83 27.61 -6.81
C VAL A 126 -3.12 28.40 -6.73
N ASN A 127 -4.22 27.71 -7.01
CA ASN A 127 -5.58 28.16 -6.72
C ASN A 127 -6.17 27.29 -5.62
N SER A 128 -6.61 27.91 -4.52
CA SER A 128 -7.14 27.21 -3.35
C SER A 128 -8.57 27.62 -3.09
N TYR A 129 -9.40 26.68 -2.66
CA TYR A 129 -10.81 26.89 -2.37
C TYR A 129 -11.21 26.20 -1.08
N ARG A 130 -12.04 26.87 -0.28
CA ARG A 130 -12.78 26.26 0.81
C ARG A 130 -14.02 25.60 0.23
N VAL A 131 -14.11 24.28 0.36
CA VAL A 131 -15.22 23.50 -0.16
C VAL A 131 -16.00 22.90 1.00
N LYS A 132 -17.28 22.58 0.80
CA LYS A 132 -18.14 21.93 1.82
C LYS A 132 -17.54 20.62 2.36
N GLN A 133 -16.64 20.02 1.60
CA GLN A 133 -15.93 18.79 1.97
C GLN A 133 -14.59 19.03 2.67
N GLY A 134 -14.09 20.27 2.78
CA GLY A 134 -12.77 20.57 3.33
C GLY A 134 -12.05 21.63 2.50
N VAL A 135 -10.91 21.29 1.90
CA VAL A 135 -10.13 22.18 1.05
C VAL A 135 -9.83 21.55 -0.31
N LEU A 136 -9.88 22.36 -1.36
CA LEU A 136 -9.48 22.01 -2.72
C LEU A 136 -8.30 22.87 -3.13
N HIS A 137 -7.23 22.25 -3.60
CA HIS A 137 -6.07 22.95 -4.13
C HIS A 137 -5.70 22.50 -5.55
N ASN A 138 -5.63 23.45 -6.47
CA ASN A 138 -5.29 23.25 -7.87
C ASN A 138 -3.96 23.96 -8.17
N PRO A 139 -2.81 23.25 -8.08
CA PRO A 139 -1.47 23.80 -8.35
C PRO A 139 -1.28 24.06 -9.85
N ALA A 140 -0.26 24.84 -10.23
CA ALA A 140 0.01 25.15 -11.64
C ALA A 140 0.19 23.88 -12.49
N SER A 141 1.01 22.95 -12.03
CA SER A 141 1.19 21.62 -12.60
C SER A 141 0.17 20.62 -12.01
N ASP A 142 -0.65 19.97 -12.85
CA ASP A 142 -1.65 19.00 -12.37
C ASP A 142 -1.06 17.60 -12.07
N ARG A 143 0.20 17.34 -12.44
CA ARG A 143 0.86 16.04 -12.29
C ARG A 143 2.37 16.15 -12.22
N ARG A 144 2.99 15.09 -11.71
CA ARG A 144 4.44 14.92 -11.62
C ARG A 144 5.08 14.50 -12.95
N THR A 145 6.30 14.97 -13.20
CA THR A 145 7.22 14.50 -14.24
C THR A 145 8.35 13.67 -13.58
N THR A 146 8.80 12.62 -14.28
CA THR A 146 9.87 11.72 -13.79
C THR A 146 11.09 11.72 -14.68
N GLU A 147 10.91 11.91 -15.98
CA GLU A 147 11.99 11.96 -16.95
C GLU A 147 12.89 13.17 -16.69
N GLY A 148 14.18 12.89 -16.42
CA GLY A 148 15.20 13.91 -16.21
C GLY A 148 14.95 14.83 -15.02
N SER A 149 14.09 14.47 -14.06
CA SER A 149 13.69 15.35 -12.96
C SER A 149 14.42 15.11 -11.63
N PHE A 150 15.25 14.07 -11.50
CA PHE A 150 15.98 13.78 -10.26
C PHE A 150 17.49 13.99 -10.42
N HIS A 151 18.01 15.02 -9.77
CA HIS A 151 19.42 15.41 -9.78
C HIS A 151 20.05 15.17 -8.39
N ILE A 152 21.36 14.94 -8.36
CA ILE A 152 22.11 14.71 -7.13
C ILE A 152 23.38 15.58 -7.14
N ALA A 153 23.63 16.28 -6.03
CA ALA A 153 24.84 17.05 -5.85
C ALA A 153 26.07 16.12 -5.66
N GLU A 154 27.17 16.49 -6.29
CA GLU A 154 28.49 15.87 -6.05
C GLU A 154 28.99 16.12 -4.61
N GLY A 155 30.06 15.45 -4.19
CA GLY A 155 30.71 15.70 -2.88
C GLY A 155 30.20 14.87 -1.71
N GLY A 156 29.26 13.95 -1.93
CA GLY A 156 28.79 12.99 -0.92
C GLY A 156 28.87 11.54 -1.41
N LEU A 157 27.89 10.72 -1.01
CA LEU A 157 27.79 9.32 -1.44
C LEU A 157 27.75 9.19 -2.98
N PRO A 158 28.19 8.05 -3.55
CA PRO A 158 28.21 7.86 -5.00
C PRO A 158 26.87 8.15 -5.69
N ILE A 159 26.92 8.77 -6.87
CA ILE A 159 25.74 9.15 -7.66
C ILE A 159 25.34 7.98 -8.57
N PRO A 160 24.06 7.56 -8.62
CA PRO A 160 23.59 6.53 -9.55
C PRO A 160 23.66 7.01 -11.00
N GLY A 161 23.90 6.10 -11.95
CA GLY A 161 24.01 6.41 -13.37
C GLY A 161 22.71 6.93 -14.01
N ASP A 162 21.55 6.64 -13.41
CA ASP A 162 20.25 7.11 -13.90
C ASP A 162 19.87 8.52 -13.37
N LYS A 163 20.75 9.17 -12.62
CA LYS A 163 20.55 10.53 -12.05
C LYS A 163 21.54 11.52 -12.66
N LYS A 164 21.09 12.78 -12.80
CA LYS A 164 21.99 13.85 -13.25
C LYS A 164 22.90 14.31 -12.11
N ALA A 165 24.21 14.32 -12.34
CA ALA A 165 25.20 14.82 -11.40
C ALA A 165 25.32 16.35 -11.48
N VAL A 166 25.30 17.01 -10.32
CA VAL A 166 25.34 18.47 -10.24
C VAL A 166 26.56 18.91 -9.45
N PRO A 167 27.42 19.79 -10.02
CA PRO A 167 28.57 20.34 -9.31
C PRO A 167 28.18 21.01 -7.99
N LEU A 168 29.06 20.90 -6.98
CA LEU A 168 28.83 21.49 -5.64
C LEU A 168 28.52 23.00 -5.70
N GLU A 169 29.25 23.75 -6.52
CA GLU A 169 29.02 25.19 -6.70
C GLU A 169 27.62 25.47 -7.25
N SER A 170 27.16 24.65 -8.20
CA SER A 170 25.81 24.78 -8.78
C SER A 170 24.72 24.44 -7.77
N PHE A 171 24.91 23.41 -6.96
CA PHE A 171 24.01 23.11 -5.85
C PHE A 171 23.95 24.28 -4.84
N ALA A 172 25.09 24.84 -4.45
CA ALA A 172 25.13 25.98 -3.52
C ALA A 172 24.40 27.21 -4.07
N LYS A 173 24.58 27.52 -5.37
CA LYS A 173 23.85 28.60 -6.05
C LYS A 173 22.34 28.35 -6.12
N LEU A 174 21.94 27.11 -6.42
CA LEU A 174 20.52 26.71 -6.42
C LEU A 174 19.91 26.80 -5.01
N LEU A 175 20.63 26.34 -3.98
CA LEU A 175 20.20 26.42 -2.59
C LEU A 175 20.08 27.89 -2.13
N LYS A 176 21.05 28.74 -2.49
CA LYS A 176 20.98 30.19 -2.21
C LYS A 176 19.74 30.82 -2.84
N ALA A 177 19.44 30.48 -4.09
CA ALA A 177 18.25 30.96 -4.78
C ALA A 177 16.95 30.39 -4.15
N ALA A 178 16.94 29.12 -3.73
CA ALA A 178 15.80 28.50 -3.06
C ALA A 178 15.46 29.18 -1.73
N LEU A 179 16.48 29.61 -0.99
CA LEU A 179 16.36 30.34 0.28
C LEU A 179 16.11 31.85 0.11
N SER A 180 16.14 32.35 -1.13
CA SER A 180 15.86 33.74 -1.48
C SER A 180 14.71 33.85 -2.49
N PRO A 181 13.51 33.33 -2.17
CA PRO A 181 12.37 33.36 -3.08
C PRO A 181 11.86 34.79 -3.31
N PRO A 182 11.17 35.05 -4.43
CA PRO A 182 10.48 36.32 -4.65
C PRO A 182 9.44 36.62 -3.56
N ASP A 183 9.24 37.91 -3.28
CA ASP A 183 8.28 38.41 -2.29
C ASP A 183 6.86 37.85 -2.46
N GLU A 184 6.38 37.70 -3.69
CA GLU A 184 5.06 37.16 -4.01
C GLU A 184 4.91 35.69 -3.58
N LEU A 185 6.01 34.93 -3.59
CA LEU A 185 6.03 33.54 -3.15
C LEU A 185 6.06 33.44 -1.62
N LEU A 186 6.60 34.45 -0.92
CA LEU A 186 6.62 34.53 0.54
C LEU A 186 5.29 34.97 1.16
N LYS A 187 4.39 35.55 0.37
CA LYS A 187 3.10 36.06 0.82
C LYS A 187 2.26 34.95 1.46
N ILE A 188 1.78 35.17 2.69
CA ILE A 188 0.90 34.23 3.40
C ILE A 188 -0.56 34.47 2.97
N PRO A 189 -1.26 33.47 2.39
CA PRO A 189 -2.64 33.59 1.90
C PRO A 189 -3.61 34.15 2.95
N PHE A 190 -3.54 33.69 4.21
CA PHE A 190 -4.34 34.19 5.33
C PHE A 190 -4.40 35.72 5.44
N THR A 191 -3.28 36.39 5.13
CA THR A 191 -3.11 37.85 5.24
C THR A 191 -3.25 38.58 3.90
N ALA A 192 -3.66 37.88 2.83
CA ALA A 192 -3.54 38.39 1.46
C ALA A 192 -4.35 39.66 1.17
N ASN A 193 -5.41 39.89 1.95
CA ASN A 193 -6.32 41.05 1.83
C ASN A 193 -5.84 42.30 2.59
N LEU A 194 -4.74 42.21 3.35
CA LEU A 194 -4.14 43.39 3.97
C LEU A 194 -3.43 44.25 2.92
N GLU A 195 -3.35 45.55 3.17
CA GLU A 195 -2.54 46.47 2.34
C GLU A 195 -1.06 46.04 2.31
N ASN A 196 -0.56 45.54 3.44
CA ASN A 196 0.77 44.95 3.58
C ASN A 196 0.63 43.52 4.12
N PRO A 197 0.53 42.51 3.26
CA PRO A 197 0.44 41.10 3.66
C PRO A 197 1.72 40.62 4.36
N ALA A 198 1.58 39.61 5.23
CA ALA A 198 2.72 38.96 5.86
C ALA A 198 3.53 38.19 4.82
N LYS A 199 4.86 38.28 4.91
CA LYS A 199 5.81 37.62 4.00
C LYS A 199 6.88 36.91 4.81
N MET A 200 6.89 35.58 4.80
CA MET A 200 7.92 34.77 5.45
C MET A 200 7.88 33.30 5.00
N PHE A 201 8.93 32.56 5.35
CA PHE A 201 8.95 31.12 5.27
C PHE A 201 8.08 30.48 6.36
N ILE A 202 7.54 29.32 6.03
CA ILE A 202 6.74 28.45 6.89
C ILE A 202 7.53 27.17 7.05
N SER A 203 7.52 26.59 8.26
CA SER A 203 8.24 25.34 8.50
C SER A 203 7.43 24.31 9.28
N LEU A 204 7.73 23.04 9.05
CA LEU A 204 7.08 21.89 9.68
C LEU A 204 8.12 20.85 10.07
N LEU A 205 7.94 20.22 11.24
CA LEU A 205 8.70 19.05 11.66
C LEU A 205 7.84 17.80 11.39
N LEU A 206 8.42 16.77 10.78
CA LEU A 206 7.81 15.45 10.61
C LEU A 206 8.67 14.38 11.31
N ARG A 207 8.04 13.29 11.77
CA ARG A 207 8.71 12.15 12.40
C ARG A 207 8.31 10.80 11.74
N PRO A 208 8.53 10.60 10.42
CA PRO A 208 8.04 9.41 9.74
C PRO A 208 8.80 8.14 10.17
N VAL A 209 8.07 7.02 10.16
CA VAL A 209 8.57 5.68 10.50
C VAL A 209 9.56 5.18 9.44
N VAL A 210 10.64 4.56 9.91
CA VAL A 210 11.71 3.97 9.09
C VAL A 210 11.89 2.47 9.36
N CYS A 211 11.82 2.06 10.63
CA CYS A 211 11.89 0.64 11.01
C CYS A 211 10.70 0.33 11.91
N PRO A 212 9.85 -0.66 11.56
CA PRO A 212 8.75 -1.09 12.41
C PRO A 212 9.22 -1.55 13.80
N GLU A 213 8.29 -1.54 14.75
CA GLU A 213 8.50 -2.19 16.04
C GLU A 213 8.77 -3.69 15.85
N VAL A 214 9.77 -4.20 16.59
CA VAL A 214 9.99 -5.63 16.77
C VAL A 214 9.57 -5.97 18.20
N PRO A 215 8.40 -6.60 18.38
CA PRO A 215 7.81 -6.81 19.70
C PRO A 215 8.81 -7.41 20.68
N THR A 216 8.81 -6.91 21.92
CA THR A 216 9.69 -7.36 23.00
C THR A 216 11.20 -7.14 22.81
N GLN A 217 11.65 -6.60 21.66
CA GLN A 217 13.06 -6.38 21.37
C GLN A 217 13.41 -4.91 21.13
N ASN A 218 12.75 -4.28 20.16
CA ASN A 218 13.05 -2.90 19.75
C ASN A 218 11.75 -2.16 19.47
N VAL A 219 11.67 -0.93 19.97
CA VAL A 219 10.61 0.01 19.60
C VAL A 219 10.77 0.47 18.15
N GLU A 220 9.68 0.99 17.59
CA GLU A 220 9.67 1.63 16.27
C GLU A 220 10.74 2.74 16.16
N LYS A 221 11.35 2.87 14.97
CA LYS A 221 12.36 3.90 14.69
C LYS A 221 11.91 4.89 13.64
N ASN A 222 12.20 6.17 13.88
CA ASN A 222 11.73 7.32 13.12
C ASN A 222 12.90 8.17 12.60
N LEU A 223 12.69 8.75 11.42
CA LEU A 223 13.47 9.86 10.88
C LEU A 223 12.91 11.18 11.43
N GLU A 224 13.69 12.25 11.51
CA GLU A 224 13.14 13.62 11.59
C GLU A 224 13.30 14.34 10.25
N ILE A 225 12.29 15.08 9.80
CA ILE A 225 12.38 15.89 8.57
C ILE A 225 11.93 17.32 8.86
N ARG A 226 12.72 18.29 8.41
CA ARG A 226 12.36 19.71 8.39
C ARG A 226 11.90 20.12 7.00
N PHE A 227 10.63 20.48 6.89
CA PHE A 227 10.06 21.02 5.67
C PHE A 227 10.03 22.54 5.73
N PHE A 228 10.50 23.20 4.67
CA PHE A 228 10.46 24.64 4.48
C PHE A 228 9.71 24.97 3.20
N ALA A 229 8.76 25.89 3.31
CA ALA A 229 7.99 26.38 2.18
C ALA A 229 7.83 27.91 2.29
N PRO A 230 7.94 28.66 1.18
CA PRO A 230 7.46 30.03 1.13
C PRO A 230 5.96 30.12 1.49
N GLY A 231 5.51 31.26 2.04
CA GLY A 231 4.14 31.45 2.52
C GLY A 231 3.02 31.10 1.55
N ASN A 232 3.23 31.24 0.24
CA ASN A 232 2.21 30.94 -0.77
C ASN A 232 2.01 29.42 -0.97
N LEU A 233 2.92 28.59 -0.46
CA LEU A 233 2.92 27.13 -0.62
C LEU A 233 2.53 26.38 0.66
N ILE A 234 1.80 27.02 1.59
CA ILE A 234 1.37 26.39 2.86
C ILE A 234 0.50 25.15 2.63
N SER A 235 -0.28 25.12 1.55
CA SER A 235 -1.09 23.94 1.19
C SER A 235 -0.25 22.68 1.02
N ASN A 236 1.03 22.79 0.66
CA ASN A 236 1.96 21.66 0.59
C ASN A 236 2.36 21.15 1.98
N LEU A 237 2.41 22.03 2.98
CA LEU A 237 2.70 21.65 4.37
C LEU A 237 1.47 21.03 5.04
N ASP A 238 0.26 21.57 4.81
CA ASP A 238 -1.00 20.88 5.21
C ASP A 238 -1.06 19.47 4.62
N PHE A 239 -0.67 19.33 3.35
CA PHE A 239 -0.62 18.04 2.67
C PHE A 239 0.29 17.01 3.36
N VAL A 240 1.57 17.33 3.60
CA VAL A 240 2.50 16.37 4.23
C VAL A 240 2.22 16.19 5.73
N GLU A 241 1.74 17.23 6.42
CA GLU A 241 1.27 17.14 7.80
C GLU A 241 0.10 16.15 7.91
N SER A 242 -0.85 16.25 6.99
CA SER A 242 -2.02 15.36 6.93
C SER A 242 -1.66 13.89 6.69
N ILE A 243 -0.54 13.61 6.00
CA ILE A 243 -0.08 12.25 5.69
C ILE A 243 0.83 11.69 6.78
N PHE A 244 1.80 12.45 7.27
CA PHE A 244 2.88 11.94 8.14
C PHE A 244 2.78 12.41 9.59
N GLY A 245 1.85 13.30 9.89
CA GLY A 245 1.63 13.87 11.22
C GLY A 245 2.56 15.05 11.55
N ASN A 246 2.05 15.96 12.38
CA ASN A 246 2.81 17.08 12.92
C ASN A 246 3.78 16.59 14.03
N GLY A 247 5.07 16.86 13.84
CA GLY A 247 6.14 16.50 14.78
C GLY A 247 6.32 17.46 15.95
N GLY A 248 5.49 18.51 16.07
CA GLY A 248 5.51 19.50 17.14
C GLY A 248 6.40 20.71 16.86
N ASN A 249 6.66 21.50 17.91
CA ASN A 249 7.50 22.69 17.83
C ASN A 249 8.99 22.31 17.99
N PRO A 250 9.81 22.38 16.94
CA PRO A 250 11.19 21.89 16.97
C PRO A 250 12.10 22.67 17.94
N PHE A 251 11.67 23.84 18.44
CA PHE A 251 12.43 24.62 19.44
C PHE A 251 12.30 24.08 20.87
N LEU A 252 11.32 23.20 21.15
CA LEU A 252 11.14 22.61 22.47
C LEU A 252 11.93 21.31 22.57
N ALA A 253 12.55 21.07 23.73
CA ALA A 253 13.35 19.87 23.99
C ALA A 253 12.56 18.57 23.80
N GLU A 254 11.24 18.57 24.11
CA GLU A 254 10.35 17.43 23.89
C GLU A 254 10.34 16.94 22.43
N PHE A 255 10.55 17.84 21.46
CA PHE A 255 10.53 17.54 20.03
C PHE A 255 11.93 17.43 19.40
N ASP A 256 12.99 17.45 20.21
CA ASP A 256 14.34 17.19 19.74
C ASP A 256 14.60 15.68 19.65
N ALA A 257 14.74 15.20 18.41
CA ALA A 257 15.04 13.81 18.09
C ALA A 257 16.26 13.24 18.83
N ALA A 258 17.27 14.07 19.12
CA ALA A 258 18.50 13.61 19.75
C ALA A 258 18.33 13.29 21.24
N LEU A 259 17.30 13.85 21.89
CA LEU A 259 16.90 13.50 23.26
C LEU A 259 15.98 12.26 23.30
N ASP A 260 15.34 11.92 22.18
CA ASP A 260 14.54 10.71 21.98
C ASP A 260 15.39 9.55 21.42
N VAL A 261 16.33 9.10 22.26
CA VAL A 261 17.33 8.07 21.93
C VAL A 261 16.72 6.69 21.65
N GLU A 262 15.48 6.46 22.10
CA GLU A 262 14.79 5.19 21.90
C GLU A 262 14.17 5.09 20.50
N HIS A 263 13.67 6.19 19.90
CA HIS A 263 12.98 6.11 18.61
C HIS A 263 13.74 6.75 17.45
N TRP A 264 14.71 7.64 17.65
CA TRP A 264 15.40 8.26 16.51
C TRP A 264 16.37 7.30 15.79
N THR A 265 16.36 7.33 14.46
CA THR A 265 17.32 6.60 13.61
C THR A 265 18.72 7.21 13.58
N GLY A 266 18.90 8.42 14.10
CA GLY A 266 20.16 9.18 14.01
C GLY A 266 20.31 10.00 12.73
N HIS A 267 19.27 10.02 11.88
CA HIS A 267 19.25 10.69 10.58
C HIS A 267 18.32 11.91 10.56
N THR A 268 18.65 12.91 9.76
CA THR A 268 17.90 14.17 9.66
C THR A 268 17.67 14.53 8.19
N GLY A 269 16.42 14.81 7.86
CA GLY A 269 15.99 15.22 6.53
C GLY A 269 15.66 16.71 6.44
N CYS A 270 15.83 17.29 5.25
CA CYS A 270 15.40 18.65 4.93
C CYS A 270 14.75 18.68 3.55
N VAL A 271 13.62 19.37 3.42
CA VAL A 271 12.95 19.60 2.13
C VAL A 271 12.62 21.09 1.99
N ILE A 272 12.99 21.69 0.87
CA ILE A 272 12.75 23.11 0.59
C ILE A 272 11.98 23.24 -0.73
N LEU A 273 10.78 23.85 -0.69
CA LEU A 273 10.00 24.14 -1.88
C LEU A 273 10.47 25.44 -2.54
N ALA A 274 10.80 25.37 -3.82
CA ALA A 274 11.35 26.49 -4.59
C ALA A 274 10.93 26.42 -6.08
N PRO A 275 9.63 26.56 -6.40
CA PRO A 275 9.12 26.47 -7.77
C PRO A 275 9.62 27.57 -8.72
N HIS A 276 10.34 28.58 -8.22
CA HIS A 276 10.98 29.63 -9.03
C HIS A 276 12.32 29.20 -9.64
N LEU A 277 12.94 28.12 -9.18
CA LEU A 277 14.24 27.66 -9.69
C LEU A 277 14.29 27.32 -11.18
N PRO A 278 13.23 26.80 -11.85
CA PRO A 278 13.28 26.50 -13.28
C PRO A 278 13.49 27.75 -14.16
N GLN A 279 13.35 28.96 -13.61
CA GLN A 279 13.60 30.22 -14.33
C GLN A 279 15.09 30.62 -14.36
N LEU A 280 15.96 29.92 -13.63
CA LEU A 280 17.39 30.21 -13.60
C LEU A 280 18.10 29.67 -14.84
N THR A 281 19.08 30.41 -15.37
CA THR A 281 19.90 29.90 -16.47
C THR A 281 20.99 28.96 -15.97
N LYS A 282 21.40 28.01 -16.81
CA LYS A 282 22.53 27.10 -16.56
C LYS A 282 23.81 27.88 -16.20
N LYS A 283 24.07 28.99 -16.90
CA LYS A 283 25.19 29.90 -16.62
C LYS A 283 25.06 30.56 -15.25
N ALA A 284 23.88 31.07 -14.88
CA ALA A 284 23.66 31.73 -13.59
C ALA A 284 23.88 30.79 -12.40
N VAL A 285 23.55 29.50 -12.56
CA VAL A 285 23.84 28.46 -11.56
C VAL A 285 25.26 27.89 -11.68
N GLY A 286 26.13 28.48 -12.49
CA GLY A 286 27.56 28.11 -12.54
C GLY A 286 27.89 26.83 -13.30
N LEU A 287 27.02 26.33 -14.17
CA LEU A 287 27.39 25.23 -15.06
C LEU A 287 28.42 25.68 -16.11
N PRO A 288 29.31 24.77 -16.57
CA PRO A 288 30.34 25.09 -17.55
C PRO A 288 29.73 25.34 -18.95
N HIS A 289 30.46 26.09 -19.76
CA HIS A 289 30.19 26.14 -21.20
C HIS A 289 30.43 24.75 -21.81
N PHE A 290 29.71 24.40 -22.88
CA PHE A 290 29.76 23.07 -23.50
C PHE A 290 31.17 22.61 -23.86
N ASP A 291 32.02 23.54 -24.32
CA ASP A 291 33.40 23.25 -24.71
C ASP A 291 34.29 22.88 -23.51
N ASP A 292 33.96 23.37 -22.30
CA ASP A 292 34.67 23.07 -21.05
C ASP A 292 34.05 21.89 -20.27
N ALA A 293 32.87 21.41 -20.70
CA ALA A 293 32.15 20.34 -20.05
C ALA A 293 32.74 18.95 -20.36
N ASN A 294 32.76 18.06 -19.37
CA ASN A 294 33.12 16.66 -19.58
C ASN A 294 32.00 15.88 -20.32
N SER A 295 32.25 14.63 -20.72
CA SER A 295 31.28 13.82 -21.47
C SER A 295 29.96 13.66 -20.71
N ARG A 296 30.03 13.28 -19.43
CA ARG A 296 28.85 13.12 -18.56
C ARG A 296 28.02 14.40 -18.48
N GLN A 297 28.66 15.55 -18.29
CA GLN A 297 27.98 16.85 -18.24
C GLN A 297 27.30 17.21 -19.57
N ARG A 298 27.85 16.79 -20.70
CA ARG A 298 27.22 16.98 -22.01
C ARG A 298 26.01 16.06 -22.19
N ASP A 299 26.16 14.79 -21.84
CA ASP A 299 25.12 13.77 -21.97
C ASP A 299 23.92 14.07 -21.05
N GLU A 300 24.18 14.51 -19.83
CA GLU A 300 23.17 14.88 -18.84
C GLU A 300 22.65 16.32 -19.00
N GLN A 301 23.17 17.07 -19.99
CA GLN A 301 22.85 18.48 -20.26
C GLN A 301 23.18 19.43 -19.09
N MET A 302 24.17 19.07 -18.27
CA MET A 302 24.77 19.88 -17.21
C MET A 302 25.85 20.83 -17.73
N CYS A 303 25.57 21.46 -18.87
CA CYS A 303 26.38 22.49 -19.51
C CYS A 303 25.51 23.35 -20.44
N TRP A 304 26.02 24.50 -20.87
CA TRP A 304 25.30 25.44 -21.76
C TRP A 304 26.13 25.77 -23.01
N LYS A 305 25.44 26.00 -24.13
CA LYS A 305 26.00 26.58 -25.36
C LYS A 305 25.59 28.04 -25.47
N ASP A 306 24.31 28.32 -25.19
CA ASP A 306 23.76 29.67 -25.18
C ASP A 306 23.53 30.16 -23.74
N GLU A 307 23.89 31.41 -23.44
CA GLU A 307 23.80 31.96 -22.08
C GLU A 307 22.37 32.01 -21.51
N GLY A 308 21.37 32.02 -22.40
CA GLY A 308 19.95 32.04 -22.07
C GLY A 308 19.34 30.66 -21.79
N GLU A 309 20.10 29.58 -21.90
CA GLU A 309 19.59 28.24 -21.61
C GLU A 309 19.15 28.12 -20.15
N LEU A 310 17.89 27.77 -19.94
CA LEU A 310 17.35 27.51 -18.61
C LEU A 310 17.89 26.20 -18.04
N TYR A 311 18.13 26.19 -16.74
CA TYR A 311 18.48 24.98 -16.02
C TYR A 311 17.35 23.95 -16.17
N ASN A 312 17.73 22.71 -16.46
CA ASN A 312 16.81 21.63 -16.80
C ASN A 312 15.79 22.00 -17.90
N ASN A 313 16.15 22.89 -18.83
CA ASN A 313 15.29 23.37 -19.90
C ASN A 313 13.98 24.04 -19.40
N GLY A 314 13.99 24.59 -18.19
CA GLY A 314 12.81 25.21 -17.56
C GLY A 314 11.79 24.19 -17.02
N MET A 315 12.12 22.90 -17.04
CA MET A 315 11.26 21.84 -16.53
C MET A 315 11.47 21.65 -15.02
N SER A 316 10.43 21.18 -14.33
CA SER A 316 10.49 20.83 -12.91
C SER A 316 11.54 19.75 -12.62
N PHE A 317 12.19 19.89 -11.48
CA PHE A 317 13.21 18.96 -10.99
C PHE A 317 13.23 18.93 -9.47
N LYS A 318 13.94 17.95 -8.93
CA LYS A 318 14.44 17.94 -7.56
C LYS A 318 15.94 17.72 -7.57
N ILE A 319 16.63 18.33 -6.61
CA ILE A 319 18.07 18.17 -6.43
C ILE A 319 18.37 17.84 -4.97
N THR A 320 19.12 16.77 -4.75
CA THR A 320 19.42 16.24 -3.42
C THR A 320 20.92 16.28 -3.11
N ALA A 321 21.29 16.75 -1.92
CA ALA A 321 22.61 16.60 -1.32
C ALA A 321 22.52 15.70 -0.09
N ARG A 322 23.47 14.76 0.05
CA ARG A 322 23.48 13.74 1.11
C ARG A 322 24.83 13.06 1.22
N ASP A 323 25.18 12.60 2.42
CA ASP A 323 26.37 11.80 2.69
C ASP A 323 26.16 10.79 3.84
N GLU A 324 27.22 10.08 4.21
CA GLU A 324 27.24 9.06 5.27
C GLU A 324 27.01 9.60 6.69
N SER A 325 27.01 10.93 6.90
CA SER A 325 26.67 11.50 8.21
C SER A 325 25.19 11.35 8.56
N GLY A 326 24.37 10.91 7.60
CA GLY A 326 22.94 10.68 7.81
C GLY A 326 22.08 11.92 7.68
N VAL A 327 22.57 12.96 6.99
CA VAL A 327 21.78 14.15 6.66
C VAL A 327 21.50 14.20 5.15
N ILE A 328 20.24 14.44 4.80
CA ILE A 328 19.76 14.54 3.42
C ILE A 328 18.95 15.83 3.23
N ILE A 329 19.27 16.60 2.19
CA ILE A 329 18.61 17.86 1.85
C ILE A 329 18.13 17.81 0.42
N THR A 330 16.87 18.13 0.17
CA THR A 330 16.30 18.18 -1.18
C THR A 330 15.59 19.50 -1.47
N LEU A 331 15.88 20.08 -2.63
CA LEU A 331 15.12 21.21 -3.19
C LEU A 331 14.09 20.68 -4.18
N LEU A 332 12.83 21.12 -4.07
CA LEU A 332 11.76 20.78 -5.00
C LEU A 332 11.41 22.01 -5.85
N ALA A 333 11.68 21.94 -7.15
CA ALA A 333 11.46 23.02 -8.11
C ALA A 333 10.06 22.96 -8.78
N ASP A 334 9.05 22.56 -8.01
CA ASP A 334 7.62 22.50 -8.39
C ASP A 334 6.80 22.41 -7.09
N ASN A 335 5.51 22.75 -7.14
CA ASN A 335 4.62 22.73 -5.98
C ASN A 335 3.52 21.64 -6.06
N TYR A 336 3.55 20.76 -7.05
CA TYR A 336 2.61 19.64 -7.10
C TYR A 336 2.85 18.69 -5.90
N TYR A 337 1.79 18.44 -5.14
CA TYR A 337 1.81 17.70 -3.86
C TYR A 337 2.48 16.33 -3.92
N GLY A 338 2.38 15.64 -5.07
CA GLY A 338 3.00 14.33 -5.26
C GLY A 338 4.53 14.35 -5.10
N TYR A 339 5.22 15.47 -5.38
CA TYR A 339 6.65 15.59 -5.11
C TYR A 339 6.95 15.59 -3.61
N CYS A 340 6.16 16.32 -2.80
CA CYS A 340 6.35 16.38 -1.35
C CYS A 340 6.21 14.99 -0.70
N LYS A 341 5.12 14.26 -1.02
CA LYS A 341 4.91 12.89 -0.51
C LYS A 341 6.08 11.96 -0.89
N LYS A 342 6.50 11.99 -2.15
CA LYS A 342 7.55 11.10 -2.65
C LYS A 342 8.96 11.51 -2.22
N GLU A 343 9.15 12.75 -1.78
CA GLU A 343 10.41 13.16 -1.17
C GLU A 343 10.54 12.65 0.27
N VAL A 344 9.46 12.65 1.05
CA VAL A 344 9.43 11.93 2.34
C VAL A 344 9.78 10.47 2.15
N LYS A 345 9.19 9.80 1.13
CA LYS A 345 9.54 8.42 0.74
C LYS A 345 11.05 8.26 0.47
N THR A 346 11.63 9.19 -0.29
CA THR A 346 13.06 9.18 -0.65
C THR A 346 13.95 9.26 0.59
N GLN A 347 13.59 10.13 1.55
CA GLN A 347 14.36 10.30 2.78
C GLN A 347 14.18 9.16 3.79
N ILE A 348 12.99 8.53 3.84
CA ILE A 348 12.79 7.26 4.57
C ILE A 348 13.71 6.18 3.99
N GLY A 349 13.75 6.03 2.66
CA GLY A 349 14.64 5.07 2.00
C GLY A 349 16.13 5.32 2.26
N PHE A 350 16.55 6.59 2.26
CA PHE A 350 17.90 6.98 2.67
C PHE A 350 18.20 6.57 4.12
N SER A 351 17.26 6.86 5.04
CA SER A 351 17.40 6.53 6.46
C SER A 351 17.44 5.02 6.70
N ALA A 352 16.56 4.24 6.07
CA ALA A 352 16.51 2.78 6.20
C ALA A 352 17.84 2.14 5.76
N ASN A 353 18.38 2.59 4.64
CA ASN A 353 19.64 2.08 4.09
C ASN A 353 20.85 2.37 4.99
N LEU A 354 20.95 3.57 5.55
CA LEU A 354 22.03 3.90 6.49
C LEU A 354 21.82 3.26 7.86
N PHE A 355 20.58 3.12 8.32
CA PHE A 355 20.26 2.49 9.61
C PHE A 355 20.57 1.00 9.59
N GLY A 356 20.32 0.34 8.45
CA GLY A 356 20.33 -1.11 8.33
C GLY A 356 19.14 -1.77 9.03
N LEU A 357 19.00 -3.08 8.91
CA LEU A 357 17.85 -3.91 9.36
C LEU A 357 16.51 -3.66 8.66
N ALA A 358 16.26 -2.44 8.19
CA ALA A 358 14.99 -2.03 7.63
C ALA A 358 15.05 -1.81 6.12
N GLU A 359 13.90 -1.93 5.48
CA GLU A 359 13.69 -1.58 4.07
C GLU A 359 12.59 -0.52 3.98
N GLU A 360 12.75 0.39 3.03
CA GLU A 360 11.64 1.22 2.55
C GLU A 360 11.13 0.59 1.25
N GLU A 361 9.82 0.38 1.14
CA GLU A 361 9.24 -0.34 0.01
C GLU A 361 8.11 0.45 -0.65
N HIS A 362 8.06 0.38 -1.99
CA HIS A 362 6.92 0.80 -2.77
C HIS A 362 5.95 -0.39 -2.91
N ALA A 363 5.16 -0.61 -1.86
CA ALA A 363 4.35 -1.80 -1.72
C ALA A 363 2.94 -1.49 -1.21
N GLY A 364 1.98 -2.28 -1.68
CA GLY A 364 0.63 -2.35 -1.12
C GLY A 364 0.43 -3.67 -0.39
N GLY A 365 -0.57 -3.76 0.48
CA GLY A 365 -0.75 -4.97 1.26
C GLY A 365 -2.04 -5.00 2.06
N ALA A 366 -2.55 -6.21 2.26
CA ALA A 366 -3.75 -6.43 3.05
C ALA A 366 -3.74 -7.79 3.76
N LEU A 367 -4.25 -7.79 4.99
CA LEU A 367 -4.61 -9.00 5.71
C LEU A 367 -5.99 -9.46 5.23
N ALA A 368 -6.02 -10.56 4.48
CA ALA A 368 -7.22 -11.06 3.81
C ALA A 368 -7.81 -12.27 4.54
N PHE A 369 -9.06 -12.15 5.00
CA PHE A 369 -9.79 -13.19 5.73
C PHE A 369 -10.82 -13.86 4.84
N PRO A 370 -10.74 -15.18 4.59
CA PRO A 370 -11.76 -15.90 3.86
C PRO A 370 -13.14 -15.76 4.50
N ARG A 371 -14.14 -15.46 3.68
CA ARG A 371 -15.55 -15.40 4.09
C ARG A 371 -16.39 -16.45 3.37
N ARG A 372 -17.48 -16.86 4.02
CA ARG A 372 -18.40 -17.88 3.50
C ARG A 372 -19.85 -17.47 3.77
N ASN A 373 -20.72 -17.69 2.78
CA ASN A 373 -22.15 -17.57 2.97
C ASN A 373 -22.70 -18.90 3.51
N HIS A 374 -23.17 -18.89 4.76
CA HIS A 374 -23.79 -20.04 5.45
C HIS A 374 -25.27 -20.21 5.10
N GLY A 375 -25.93 -19.18 4.56
CA GLY A 375 -27.34 -19.20 4.18
C GLY A 375 -28.24 -18.88 5.37
N ILE A 376 -29.24 -19.73 5.62
CA ILE A 376 -30.26 -19.52 6.66
C ILE A 376 -29.91 -20.13 8.03
N GLU A 377 -28.91 -21.03 8.08
CA GLU A 377 -28.61 -21.78 9.29
C GLU A 377 -27.10 -22.04 9.43
N PHE A 378 -26.59 -21.98 10.66
CA PHE A 378 -25.20 -22.30 11.01
C PHE A 378 -25.13 -23.09 12.32
N GLY A 379 -24.18 -24.01 12.44
CA GLY A 379 -23.89 -24.74 13.70
C GLY A 379 -24.35 -26.19 13.77
N VAL A 380 -25.39 -26.62 13.04
CA VAL A 380 -25.95 -27.99 13.10
C VAL A 380 -24.96 -29.08 12.67
N ASP A 381 -24.16 -28.83 11.64
CA ASP A 381 -23.16 -29.76 11.07
C ASP A 381 -21.78 -29.09 10.90
N SER A 382 -21.46 -28.11 11.75
CA SER A 382 -20.39 -27.16 11.41
C SER A 382 -18.99 -27.79 11.38
N ARG A 383 -18.36 -27.73 10.20
CA ARG A 383 -16.93 -28.04 9.99
C ARG A 383 -15.99 -26.99 10.57
N THR A 384 -16.51 -25.86 11.07
CA THR A 384 -15.74 -24.83 11.78
C THR A 384 -15.54 -25.17 13.25
N ARG A 385 -16.10 -26.28 13.73
CA ARG A 385 -15.86 -26.79 15.08
C ARG A 385 -14.47 -27.41 15.14
N GLU A 386 -13.56 -26.69 15.80
CA GLU A 386 -12.20 -27.13 16.07
C GLU A 386 -12.11 -27.65 17.52
N PRO A 387 -11.63 -28.89 17.75
CA PRO A 387 -11.47 -29.42 19.09
C PRO A 387 -10.56 -28.58 19.98
N GLY A 388 -10.84 -28.60 21.28
CA GLY A 388 -9.98 -27.98 22.29
C GLY A 388 -10.24 -26.49 22.54
N TYR A 389 -11.26 -25.89 21.93
CA TYR A 389 -11.71 -24.53 22.23
C TYR A 389 -13.03 -24.58 23.01
N SER A 390 -13.17 -23.76 24.05
CA SER A 390 -14.41 -23.66 24.81
C SER A 390 -14.68 -22.23 25.26
N PHE A 391 -15.96 -21.89 25.44
CA PHE A 391 -16.33 -20.56 25.96
C PHE A 391 -15.78 -20.33 27.38
N LYS A 392 -15.69 -21.39 28.19
CA LYS A 392 -15.09 -21.33 29.52
C LYS A 392 -13.63 -20.87 29.48
N ASP A 393 -12.83 -21.41 28.55
CA ASP A 393 -11.42 -21.01 28.40
C ASP A 393 -11.28 -19.56 27.93
N VAL A 394 -12.22 -19.10 27.10
CA VAL A 394 -12.29 -17.70 26.66
C VAL A 394 -12.59 -16.77 27.83
N VAL A 395 -13.57 -17.10 28.67
CA VAL A 395 -13.88 -16.30 29.87
C VAL A 395 -12.71 -16.28 30.85
N GLU A 396 -12.01 -17.39 31.03
CA GLU A 396 -10.82 -17.46 31.90
C GLU A 396 -9.69 -16.53 31.43
N ARG A 397 -9.45 -16.45 30.11
CA ARG A 397 -8.36 -15.65 29.53
C ARG A 397 -8.73 -14.19 29.29
N TYR A 398 -9.99 -13.92 28.94
CA TYR A 398 -10.43 -12.65 28.37
C TYR A 398 -11.63 -12.04 29.10
N GLY A 399 -12.10 -12.62 30.20
CA GLY A 399 -13.27 -12.11 30.93
C GLY A 399 -13.16 -10.65 31.40
N ALA A 400 -11.93 -10.10 31.50
CA ALA A 400 -11.70 -8.70 31.84
C ALA A 400 -12.32 -7.72 30.82
N ILE A 401 -12.36 -8.08 29.53
CA ILE A 401 -12.90 -7.25 28.44
C ILE A 401 -14.37 -7.55 28.13
N MET A 402 -15.02 -8.42 28.91
CA MET A 402 -16.38 -8.91 28.65
C MET A 402 -17.33 -8.60 29.81
N ASP A 403 -18.56 -8.25 29.47
CA ASP A 403 -19.71 -8.29 30.38
C ASP A 403 -20.43 -9.63 30.19
N ILE A 404 -20.17 -10.57 31.10
CA ILE A 404 -20.74 -11.93 31.06
C ILE A 404 -22.21 -11.89 31.47
N GLN A 405 -23.06 -12.51 30.65
CA GLN A 405 -24.50 -12.53 30.80
C GLN A 405 -24.99 -13.85 31.43
N PRO A 406 -26.14 -13.84 32.15
CA PRO A 406 -26.69 -15.03 32.80
C PRO A 406 -26.96 -16.20 31.85
N GLU A 407 -27.26 -15.93 30.58
CA GLU A 407 -27.52 -16.94 29.56
C GLU A 407 -26.25 -17.63 29.04
N GLY A 408 -25.06 -17.25 29.51
CA GLY A 408 -23.80 -17.89 29.16
C GLY A 408 -23.15 -17.33 27.89
N TYR A 409 -23.21 -16.01 27.67
CA TYR A 409 -22.49 -15.34 26.59
C TYR A 409 -21.82 -14.06 27.12
N GLY A 410 -20.89 -13.49 26.36
CA GLY A 410 -20.18 -12.25 26.72
C GLY A 410 -20.51 -11.12 25.76
N ILE A 411 -20.63 -9.90 26.27
CA ILE A 411 -20.69 -8.68 25.45
C ILE A 411 -19.35 -7.96 25.61
N ASP A 412 -18.73 -7.54 24.51
CA ASP A 412 -17.47 -6.79 24.58
C ASP A 412 -17.69 -5.41 25.20
N LYS A 413 -16.80 -5.02 26.12
CA LYS A 413 -16.88 -3.73 26.84
C LYS A 413 -16.51 -2.53 25.98
N ASN A 414 -15.65 -2.71 24.99
CA ASN A 414 -15.21 -1.63 24.10
C ASN A 414 -16.21 -1.45 22.95
N PHE A 415 -16.75 -2.55 22.44
CA PHE A 415 -17.67 -2.57 21.30
C PHE A 415 -18.89 -3.45 21.59
N PRO A 416 -20.00 -2.90 22.15
CA PRO A 416 -21.19 -3.67 22.55
C PRO A 416 -21.92 -4.42 21.42
N ASN A 417 -21.50 -4.22 20.17
CA ASN A 417 -21.94 -4.98 19.02
C ASN A 417 -21.14 -6.27 18.77
N ILE A 418 -20.08 -6.52 19.52
CA ILE A 418 -19.33 -7.78 19.53
C ILE A 418 -19.85 -8.67 20.65
N ILE A 419 -20.28 -9.87 20.28
CA ILE A 419 -20.89 -10.85 21.18
C ILE A 419 -20.08 -12.14 21.15
N TYR A 420 -19.54 -12.54 22.29
CA TYR A 420 -18.79 -13.78 22.46
C TYR A 420 -19.73 -14.92 22.80
N VAL A 421 -19.75 -15.98 21.98
CA VAL A 421 -20.72 -17.07 22.05
C VAL A 421 -20.03 -18.44 22.21
N HIS A 422 -20.82 -19.47 22.49
CA HIS A 422 -20.34 -20.85 22.54
C HIS A 422 -19.91 -21.38 21.15
N GLN A 423 -19.04 -22.39 21.14
CA GLN A 423 -18.72 -23.09 19.89
C GLN A 423 -19.85 -24.04 19.47
N ASP A 424 -20.41 -24.75 20.45
CA ASP A 424 -21.55 -25.65 20.30
C ASP A 424 -22.84 -24.84 20.36
N LEU A 425 -23.22 -24.28 19.22
CA LEU A 425 -24.43 -23.49 19.05
C LEU A 425 -25.16 -23.81 17.75
N ARG A 426 -26.41 -23.33 17.62
CA ARG A 426 -27.20 -23.29 16.40
C ARG A 426 -27.69 -21.87 16.17
N MET A 427 -27.44 -21.31 15.00
CA MET A 427 -28.01 -20.04 14.55
C MET A 427 -29.05 -20.30 13.48
N ASP A 428 -30.26 -19.80 13.68
CA ASP A 428 -31.36 -19.86 12.71
C ASP A 428 -31.77 -18.43 12.31
N LEU A 429 -31.68 -18.15 11.01
CA LEU A 429 -31.97 -16.84 10.44
C LEU A 429 -33.48 -16.56 10.37
N GLU A 430 -34.30 -17.58 10.16
CA GLU A 430 -35.74 -17.42 9.99
C GLU A 430 -36.43 -17.22 11.33
N GLU A 431 -36.05 -18.03 12.33
CA GLU A 431 -36.49 -17.81 13.71
C GLU A 431 -35.77 -16.62 14.38
N GLN A 432 -34.64 -16.21 13.80
CA GLN A 432 -33.71 -15.22 14.34
C GLN A 432 -33.23 -15.56 15.76
N THR A 433 -32.81 -16.81 15.95
CA THR A 433 -32.36 -17.33 17.24
C THR A 433 -30.91 -17.81 17.17
N ILE A 434 -30.23 -17.71 18.31
CA ILE A 434 -28.94 -18.37 18.56
C ILE A 434 -29.14 -19.21 19.82
N GLN A 435 -28.95 -20.52 19.69
CA GLN A 435 -29.24 -21.51 20.73
C GLN A 435 -27.99 -22.31 21.09
N TRP A 436 -27.79 -22.61 22.37
CA TRP A 436 -26.76 -23.52 22.86
C TRP A 436 -27.21 -24.17 24.17
N GLU A 437 -26.52 -25.21 24.62
CA GLU A 437 -26.80 -25.86 25.90
C GLU A 437 -25.83 -25.39 26.99
N VAL A 438 -26.37 -25.12 28.17
CA VAL A 438 -25.62 -24.87 29.41
C VAL A 438 -26.24 -25.74 30.50
N ASP A 439 -25.47 -26.62 31.12
CA ASP A 439 -25.92 -27.53 32.19
C ASP A 439 -27.18 -28.35 31.86
N GLY A 440 -27.36 -28.70 30.59
CA GLY A 440 -28.53 -29.46 30.10
C GLY A 440 -29.78 -28.63 29.82
N GLU A 441 -29.71 -27.30 29.99
CA GLU A 441 -30.76 -26.37 29.59
C GLU A 441 -30.40 -25.65 28.29
N THR A 442 -31.34 -25.60 27.34
CA THR A 442 -31.18 -24.78 26.12
C THR A 442 -31.33 -23.30 26.47
N LYS A 443 -30.27 -22.51 26.22
CA LYS A 443 -30.29 -21.05 26.28
C LYS A 443 -30.49 -20.49 24.88
N THR A 444 -31.16 -19.33 24.79
CA THR A 444 -31.49 -18.69 23.51
C THR A 444 -31.30 -17.19 23.60
N ILE A 445 -30.64 -16.60 22.59
CA ILE A 445 -30.60 -15.15 22.36
C ILE A 445 -31.09 -14.82 20.95
N ARG A 446 -31.37 -13.54 20.70
CA ARG A 446 -31.79 -13.06 19.38
C ARG A 446 -30.59 -12.88 18.44
N LEU A 447 -30.70 -13.41 17.22
CA LEU A 447 -29.80 -13.08 16.11
C LEU A 447 -30.18 -11.70 15.55
N GLN A 448 -29.23 -10.77 15.46
CA GLN A 448 -29.49 -9.38 15.07
C GLN A 448 -28.50 -8.88 14.00
N PRO A 449 -28.95 -8.02 13.07
CA PRO A 449 -28.06 -7.33 12.15
C PRO A 449 -27.18 -6.30 12.89
N GLY A 450 -25.99 -6.04 12.37
CA GLY A 450 -25.02 -5.11 12.96
C GLY A 450 -24.27 -5.65 14.19
N LYS A 451 -24.55 -6.90 14.60
CA LYS A 451 -23.80 -7.63 15.63
C LYS A 451 -22.81 -8.61 14.98
N THR A 452 -21.63 -8.75 15.58
CA THR A 452 -20.63 -9.77 15.22
C THR A 452 -20.55 -10.80 16.34
N TYR A 453 -20.83 -12.06 16.01
CA TYR A 453 -20.78 -13.17 16.96
C TYR A 453 -19.45 -13.92 16.82
N ILE A 454 -18.63 -13.93 17.85
CA ILE A 454 -17.29 -14.54 17.83
C ILE A 454 -17.29 -15.84 18.64
N GLN A 455 -16.94 -16.95 18.00
CA GLN A 455 -16.80 -18.26 18.61
C GLN A 455 -15.46 -18.41 19.35
N PRO A 456 -15.30 -19.41 20.25
CA PRO A 456 -14.08 -19.57 21.05
C PRO A 456 -12.80 -19.85 20.25
N ASN A 457 -12.91 -20.35 19.02
CA ASN A 457 -11.78 -20.52 18.10
C ASN A 457 -11.50 -19.27 17.24
N GLY A 458 -12.19 -18.16 17.51
CA GLY A 458 -12.05 -16.87 16.84
C GLY A 458 -12.91 -16.70 15.57
N TYR A 459 -13.62 -17.75 15.13
CA TYR A 459 -14.49 -17.68 13.94
C TYR A 459 -15.63 -16.68 14.17
N LYS A 460 -15.89 -15.81 13.19
CA LYS A 460 -16.93 -14.77 13.31
C LYS A 460 -18.15 -15.11 12.47
N VAL A 461 -19.34 -14.76 12.95
CA VAL A 461 -20.59 -14.87 12.19
C VAL A 461 -21.37 -13.56 12.28
N GLU A 462 -21.90 -13.10 11.17
CA GLU A 462 -22.70 -11.87 11.05
C GLU A 462 -23.98 -12.13 10.23
N MET A 463 -25.06 -11.41 10.55
CA MET A 463 -26.30 -11.41 9.78
C MET A 463 -26.30 -10.24 8.78
N HIS A 464 -26.27 -10.55 7.48
CA HIS A 464 -26.20 -9.55 6.40
C HIS A 464 -27.42 -9.60 5.48
N LYS A 465 -27.87 -8.43 5.04
CA LYS A 465 -28.87 -8.32 3.97
C LYS A 465 -28.20 -8.60 2.64
N HIS A 466 -28.88 -9.31 1.74
CA HIS A 466 -28.40 -9.49 0.37
C HIS A 466 -28.43 -8.14 -0.37
N PRO A 467 -27.36 -7.73 -1.09
CA PRO A 467 -27.29 -6.40 -1.72
C PRO A 467 -28.40 -6.13 -2.74
N SER A 468 -28.79 -7.15 -3.50
CA SER A 468 -29.78 -7.02 -4.59
C SER A 468 -31.03 -7.87 -4.42
N ALA A 469 -31.26 -8.46 -3.24
CA ALA A 469 -32.42 -9.33 -3.01
C ALA A 469 -33.06 -9.01 -1.66
N PRO A 470 -34.38 -9.16 -1.48
CA PRO A 470 -35.06 -8.93 -0.21
C PRO A 470 -34.82 -10.06 0.82
N SER A 471 -33.69 -10.77 0.72
CA SER A 471 -33.30 -11.88 1.59
C SER A 471 -32.14 -11.51 2.52
N TRP A 472 -31.99 -12.26 3.60
CA TRP A 472 -30.86 -12.17 4.51
C TRP A 472 -30.00 -13.43 4.44
N ARG A 473 -28.78 -13.37 4.95
CA ARG A 473 -27.84 -14.49 5.00
C ARG A 473 -26.91 -14.37 6.20
N LEU A 474 -26.49 -15.52 6.73
CA LEU A 474 -25.40 -15.65 7.68
C LEU A 474 -24.06 -15.66 6.93
N ILE A 475 -23.16 -14.76 7.26
CA ILE A 475 -21.79 -14.71 6.73
C ILE A 475 -20.83 -15.10 7.83
N GLY A 476 -19.95 -16.06 7.54
CA GLY A 476 -18.88 -16.44 8.43
C GLY A 476 -17.52 -15.94 7.93
N THR A 477 -16.64 -15.57 8.85
CA THR A 477 -15.27 -15.08 8.57
C THR A 477 -14.27 -15.88 9.39
N ASP A 478 -13.21 -16.38 8.74
CA ASP A 478 -12.16 -17.17 9.39
C ASP A 478 -11.41 -16.35 10.47
N PRO A 479 -10.86 -16.99 11.53
CA PRO A 479 -10.21 -16.29 12.64
C PRO A 479 -8.87 -15.64 12.29
N GLU A 480 -8.11 -16.25 11.37
CA GLU A 480 -6.81 -15.76 10.91
C GLU A 480 -6.88 -15.41 9.43
N GLY A 481 -6.28 -14.27 9.09
CA GLY A 481 -6.13 -13.81 7.71
C GLY A 481 -4.77 -14.19 7.15
N THR A 482 -4.62 -13.98 5.85
CA THR A 482 -3.33 -14.09 5.14
C THR A 482 -2.84 -12.71 4.76
N LEU A 483 -1.66 -12.34 5.26
CA LEU A 483 -1.03 -11.07 4.94
C LEU A 483 -0.40 -11.15 3.55
N CYS A 484 -1.11 -10.59 2.57
CA CYS A 484 -0.66 -10.49 1.19
C CYS A 484 0.11 -9.17 1.01
N HIS A 485 1.39 -9.27 0.68
CA HIS A 485 2.29 -8.15 0.44
C HIS A 485 2.58 -8.04 -1.08
N LYS A 486 2.44 -6.84 -1.66
CA LYS A 486 2.56 -6.58 -3.11
C LYS A 486 3.60 -5.50 -3.38
N PRO A 487 4.90 -5.84 -3.33
CA PRO A 487 6.00 -4.92 -3.60
C PRO A 487 6.31 -4.81 -5.10
N CYS A 488 7.27 -3.95 -5.45
CA CYS A 488 7.93 -3.87 -6.76
C CYS A 488 6.96 -3.86 -7.96
N THR A 489 5.81 -3.21 -7.79
CA THR A 489 4.71 -3.24 -8.76
C THR A 489 4.64 -1.92 -9.50
N VAL A 490 4.97 -1.95 -10.79
CA VAL A 490 4.96 -0.77 -11.67
C VAL A 490 3.60 -0.09 -11.74
N SER A 491 3.56 1.17 -12.17
CA SER A 491 2.31 1.91 -12.34
C SER A 491 1.32 1.19 -13.25
N GLY A 492 0.15 0.85 -12.69
CA GLY A 492 -0.90 0.08 -13.37
C GLY A 492 -0.67 -1.44 -13.36
N GLY A 493 0.28 -1.95 -12.57
CA GLY A 493 0.36 -3.37 -12.18
C GLY A 493 -0.60 -3.74 -11.03
N GLY A 494 -1.37 -2.77 -10.53
CA GLY A 494 -2.40 -2.96 -9.52
C GLY A 494 -1.87 -3.19 -8.10
N LYS A 495 -0.95 -2.33 -7.64
CA LYS A 495 -0.41 -2.32 -6.27
C LYS A 495 -1.52 -2.23 -5.22
N SER A 496 -2.31 -1.16 -5.28
CA SER A 496 -3.39 -0.89 -4.32
C SER A 496 -4.62 -1.81 -4.49
N GLU A 497 -4.73 -2.51 -5.62
CA GLU A 497 -5.81 -3.50 -5.85
C GLU A 497 -5.77 -4.67 -4.86
N ILE A 498 -4.59 -4.94 -4.26
CA ILE A 498 -4.46 -5.98 -3.23
C ILE A 498 -5.37 -5.70 -2.02
N SER A 499 -5.61 -4.43 -1.66
CA SER A 499 -6.45 -4.04 -0.53
C SER A 499 -7.87 -3.63 -0.91
N LYS A 500 -8.16 -3.26 -2.16
CA LYS A 500 -9.51 -2.89 -2.62
C LYS A 500 -10.51 -4.03 -2.60
N SER A 501 -11.74 -3.81 -2.15
CA SER A 501 -12.76 -4.85 -2.13
C SER A 501 -13.12 -5.33 -3.54
N ILE A 502 -13.16 -6.64 -3.75
CA ILE A 502 -13.74 -7.21 -4.99
C ILE A 502 -15.28 -7.19 -4.96
N ASP A 503 -15.90 -6.98 -3.78
CA ASP A 503 -17.36 -7.01 -3.61
C ASP A 503 -18.09 -5.95 -4.45
N ASP A 504 -17.45 -4.78 -4.66
CA ASP A 504 -18.00 -3.70 -5.49
C ASP A 504 -18.12 -4.08 -6.97
N THR A 505 -17.39 -5.11 -7.41
CA THR A 505 -17.43 -5.64 -8.79
C THR A 505 -18.40 -6.81 -8.95
N VAL A 506 -19.04 -7.28 -7.87
CA VAL A 506 -19.96 -8.42 -7.90
C VAL A 506 -21.27 -8.02 -8.58
N ILE A 507 -21.62 -8.77 -9.62
CA ILE A 507 -22.89 -8.65 -10.33
C ILE A 507 -23.88 -9.65 -9.71
N TYR A 508 -25.09 -9.18 -9.40
CA TYR A 508 -26.16 -10.01 -8.88
C TYR A 508 -27.26 -10.19 -9.93
N GLY A 509 -27.64 -11.43 -10.20
CA GLY A 509 -28.67 -11.74 -11.20
C GLY A 509 -29.37 -13.08 -10.94
N PRO A 510 -30.51 -13.33 -11.58
CA PRO A 510 -31.21 -14.61 -11.47
C PRO A 510 -30.35 -15.77 -11.98
N LEU A 511 -30.66 -16.98 -11.49
CA LEU A 511 -30.22 -18.23 -12.09
C LEU A 511 -31.29 -18.72 -13.06
N PHE A 512 -30.89 -19.06 -14.29
CA PHE A 512 -31.82 -19.47 -15.34
C PHE A 512 -31.80 -20.98 -15.61
N VAL A 513 -32.97 -21.52 -15.93
CA VAL A 513 -33.20 -22.84 -16.54
C VAL A 513 -33.88 -22.68 -17.89
N ASP A 514 -33.69 -23.64 -18.79
CA ASP A 514 -34.35 -23.64 -20.10
C ASP A 514 -35.78 -24.20 -19.94
N ASP A 515 -35.87 -25.50 -19.65
CA ASP A 515 -37.08 -26.17 -19.17
C ASP A 515 -36.77 -26.84 -17.83
N LEU A 516 -37.51 -26.49 -16.77
CA LEU A 516 -37.18 -26.93 -15.42
C LEU A 516 -37.16 -28.46 -15.32
N GLN A 517 -38.17 -29.15 -15.85
CA GLN A 517 -38.26 -30.61 -15.69
C GLN A 517 -37.14 -31.33 -16.45
N THR A 518 -36.90 -30.93 -17.70
CA THR A 518 -35.81 -31.47 -18.53
C THR A 518 -34.43 -31.20 -17.91
N ASP A 519 -34.20 -29.98 -17.41
CA ASP A 519 -32.94 -29.63 -16.77
C ASP A 519 -32.76 -30.39 -15.42
N LEU A 520 -33.85 -30.62 -14.65
CA LEU A 520 -33.83 -31.43 -13.42
C LEU A 520 -33.58 -32.91 -13.68
N ASP A 521 -34.10 -33.47 -14.78
CA ASP A 521 -33.79 -34.83 -15.22
C ASP A 521 -32.29 -34.99 -15.48
N ARG A 522 -31.68 -34.01 -16.18
CA ARG A 522 -30.23 -34.02 -16.42
C ARG A 522 -29.42 -33.89 -15.13
N VAL A 523 -29.89 -33.12 -14.14
CA VAL A 523 -29.26 -33.03 -12.81
C VAL A 523 -29.31 -34.38 -12.09
N GLU A 524 -30.45 -35.06 -12.13
CA GLU A 524 -30.60 -36.37 -11.49
C GLU A 524 -29.67 -37.42 -12.10
N GLU A 525 -29.54 -37.43 -13.44
CA GLU A 525 -28.55 -38.28 -14.13
C GLU A 525 -27.13 -38.06 -13.60
N ILE A 526 -26.73 -36.80 -13.38
CA ILE A 526 -25.41 -36.45 -12.82
C ILE A 526 -25.29 -36.96 -11.38
N TYR A 527 -26.32 -36.84 -10.55
CA TYR A 527 -26.27 -37.33 -9.16
C TYR A 527 -26.23 -38.85 -9.03
N LEU A 528 -26.78 -39.56 -10.01
CA LEU A 528 -26.81 -41.03 -10.06
C LEU A 528 -25.66 -41.64 -10.86
N HIS A 529 -24.92 -40.84 -11.64
CA HIS A 529 -23.77 -41.29 -12.43
C HIS A 529 -22.69 -41.98 -11.56
N ASP A 530 -22.05 -43.02 -12.10
CA ASP A 530 -20.96 -43.73 -11.44
C ASP A 530 -19.61 -43.08 -11.77
N TYR A 531 -18.97 -42.51 -10.76
CA TYR A 531 -17.73 -41.76 -10.92
C TYR A 531 -16.46 -42.60 -10.67
N ARG A 532 -16.59 -43.91 -10.42
CA ARG A 532 -15.47 -44.74 -9.93
C ARG A 532 -14.36 -44.98 -10.94
N ASP A 533 -14.67 -44.95 -12.24
CA ASP A 533 -13.74 -45.31 -13.31
C ASP A 533 -13.22 -44.10 -14.11
N ARG A 534 -13.48 -42.87 -13.62
CA ARG A 534 -13.18 -41.62 -14.35
C ARG A 534 -11.69 -41.28 -14.50
N TYR A 535 -10.82 -41.79 -13.63
CA TYR A 535 -9.40 -41.46 -13.65
C TYR A 535 -8.63 -42.30 -14.66
N LYS A 536 -7.59 -41.69 -15.24
CA LYS A 536 -6.53 -42.42 -15.96
C LYS A 536 -5.71 -43.26 -14.96
N PRO A 537 -5.12 -44.39 -15.39
CA PRO A 537 -4.24 -45.20 -14.53
C PRO A 537 -3.15 -44.36 -13.86
N GLY A 538 -2.98 -44.51 -12.54
CA GLY A 538 -2.01 -43.76 -11.72
C GLY A 538 -2.59 -42.54 -11.00
N PHE A 539 -3.77 -42.05 -11.39
CA PHE A 539 -4.43 -40.89 -10.78
C PHE A 539 -5.57 -41.24 -9.81
N GLU A 540 -5.79 -42.53 -9.54
CA GLU A 540 -6.91 -43.00 -8.71
C GLU A 540 -6.86 -42.46 -7.27
N HIS A 541 -5.66 -42.14 -6.78
CA HIS A 541 -5.41 -41.60 -5.45
C HIS A 541 -5.95 -40.16 -5.26
N GLU A 542 -6.28 -39.44 -6.35
CA GLU A 542 -6.79 -38.08 -6.29
C GLU A 542 -8.21 -37.96 -5.69
N ASP A 543 -8.95 -39.06 -5.54
CA ASP A 543 -10.18 -39.11 -4.75
C ASP A 543 -10.15 -40.25 -3.72
N LYS A 544 -10.08 -39.86 -2.44
CA LYS A 544 -9.98 -40.78 -1.30
C LYS A 544 -11.21 -41.68 -1.14
N ASP A 545 -12.37 -41.31 -1.67
CA ASP A 545 -13.57 -42.14 -1.63
C ASP A 545 -14.46 -41.88 -2.86
N PRO A 546 -14.24 -42.63 -3.95
CA PRO A 546 -14.93 -42.45 -5.21
C PRO A 546 -16.39 -42.97 -5.20
N LYS A 547 -16.84 -43.63 -4.12
CA LYS A 547 -18.22 -44.15 -3.99
C LYS A 547 -19.21 -43.09 -3.53
N ARG A 548 -18.74 -41.94 -3.03
CA ARG A 548 -19.61 -40.86 -2.52
C ARG A 548 -20.35 -40.18 -3.66
N ARG A 549 -21.69 -40.27 -3.65
CA ARG A 549 -22.54 -39.52 -4.58
C ARG A 549 -22.34 -38.01 -4.44
N PRO A 550 -22.50 -37.21 -5.52
CA PRO A 550 -22.32 -35.76 -5.46
C PRO A 550 -23.20 -35.08 -4.40
N ILE A 551 -24.46 -35.49 -4.28
CA ILE A 551 -25.44 -34.89 -3.36
C ILE A 551 -25.13 -35.17 -1.87
N SER A 552 -24.32 -36.19 -1.56
CA SER A 552 -24.01 -36.61 -0.18
C SER A 552 -23.50 -35.46 0.71
N PRO A 553 -24.03 -35.27 1.94
CA PRO A 553 -23.56 -34.23 2.88
C PRO A 553 -22.06 -34.33 3.22
N ARG A 554 -21.52 -35.56 3.16
CA ARG A 554 -20.10 -35.85 3.38
C ARG A 554 -19.19 -35.44 2.21
N ARG A 555 -19.77 -34.94 1.11
CA ARG A 555 -19.04 -34.35 -0.03
C ARG A 555 -19.25 -32.83 -0.02
N SER A 556 -18.15 -32.08 -0.06
CA SER A 556 -18.20 -30.61 -0.09
C SER A 556 -18.60 -30.08 -1.46
N LEU A 557 -19.16 -28.87 -1.52
CA LEU A 557 -19.49 -28.20 -2.78
C LEU A 557 -18.26 -28.10 -3.69
N GLY A 558 -17.12 -27.61 -3.17
CA GLY A 558 -15.87 -27.54 -3.93
C GLY A 558 -15.39 -28.90 -4.47
N SER A 559 -15.63 -30.01 -3.75
CA SER A 559 -15.30 -31.35 -4.24
C SER A 559 -16.24 -31.82 -5.36
N VAL A 560 -17.50 -31.37 -5.36
CA VAL A 560 -18.46 -31.62 -6.47
C VAL A 560 -18.08 -30.78 -7.68
N ILE A 561 -17.69 -29.52 -7.49
CA ILE A 561 -17.15 -28.67 -8.58
C ILE A 561 -15.91 -29.32 -9.17
N LYS A 562 -14.94 -29.75 -8.35
CA LYS A 562 -13.74 -30.47 -8.83
C LYS A 562 -14.10 -31.75 -9.60
N LEU A 563 -15.09 -32.52 -9.12
CA LEU A 563 -15.57 -33.72 -9.80
C LEU A 563 -16.09 -33.40 -11.21
N LEU A 564 -16.87 -32.33 -11.34
CA LEU A 564 -17.54 -31.93 -12.58
C LEU A 564 -16.77 -30.88 -13.39
N THR A 565 -15.48 -30.69 -13.09
CA THR A 565 -14.59 -29.82 -13.86
C THR A 565 -13.61 -30.71 -14.62
N PRO A 566 -13.46 -30.55 -15.95
CA PRO A 566 -12.50 -31.32 -16.74
C PRO A 566 -11.08 -31.30 -16.15
N SER A 567 -10.37 -32.41 -16.26
CA SER A 567 -9.01 -32.54 -15.73
C SER A 567 -8.14 -33.40 -16.64
N PRO A 568 -6.84 -33.08 -16.81
CA PRO A 568 -5.92 -33.95 -17.52
C PRO A 568 -5.76 -35.33 -16.87
N SER A 569 -6.06 -35.46 -15.56
CA SER A 569 -6.03 -36.72 -14.81
C SER A 569 -7.23 -37.64 -15.11
N TYR A 570 -8.29 -37.12 -15.72
CA TYR A 570 -9.47 -37.90 -16.10
C TYR A 570 -9.29 -38.57 -17.48
N LYS A 571 -10.00 -39.67 -17.70
CA LYS A 571 -10.12 -40.33 -19.02
C LYS A 571 -10.74 -39.36 -20.02
N ASP A 572 -10.32 -39.46 -21.28
CA ASP A 572 -10.75 -38.54 -22.33
C ASP A 572 -12.27 -38.64 -22.56
N GLU A 573 -12.82 -39.85 -22.56
CA GLU A 573 -14.28 -40.10 -22.61
C GLU A 573 -15.06 -39.39 -21.48
N TYR A 574 -14.49 -39.33 -20.28
CA TYR A 574 -15.12 -38.65 -19.15
C TYR A 574 -15.05 -37.12 -19.30
N ASN A 575 -13.92 -36.59 -19.80
CA ASN A 575 -13.80 -35.17 -20.10
C ASN A 575 -14.73 -34.75 -21.25
N GLU A 576 -14.90 -35.59 -22.27
CA GLU A 576 -15.88 -35.37 -23.35
C GLU A 576 -17.32 -35.33 -22.79
N TRP A 577 -17.66 -36.26 -21.89
CA TRP A 577 -18.95 -36.23 -21.20
C TRP A 577 -19.14 -34.94 -20.38
N LEU A 578 -18.13 -34.52 -19.61
CA LEU A 578 -18.17 -33.25 -18.86
C LEU A 578 -18.34 -32.03 -19.76
N ALA A 579 -17.63 -31.98 -20.89
CA ALA A 579 -17.72 -30.89 -21.87
C ALA A 579 -19.09 -30.81 -22.53
N ALA A 580 -19.81 -31.93 -22.63
CA ALA A 580 -21.18 -31.97 -23.13
C ALA A 580 -22.23 -31.48 -22.12
N ILE A 581 -21.89 -31.27 -20.84
CA ILE A 581 -22.81 -30.75 -19.84
C ILE A 581 -22.93 -29.22 -20.00
N PRO A 582 -24.12 -28.67 -20.27
CA PRO A 582 -24.28 -27.22 -20.38
C PRO A 582 -23.93 -26.50 -19.06
N PRO A 583 -23.28 -25.32 -19.10
CA PRO A 583 -22.94 -24.57 -17.88
C PRO A 583 -24.13 -24.27 -16.96
N ARG A 584 -25.34 -24.07 -17.52
CA ARG A 584 -26.57 -23.88 -16.74
C ARG A 584 -26.92 -25.10 -15.87
N ILE A 585 -26.70 -26.30 -16.39
CA ILE A 585 -26.96 -27.55 -15.66
C ILE A 585 -25.95 -27.70 -14.52
N LEU A 586 -24.66 -27.41 -14.77
CA LEU A 586 -23.65 -27.41 -13.71
C LEU A 586 -24.01 -26.42 -12.58
N ALA A 587 -24.40 -25.20 -12.94
CA ALA A 587 -24.85 -24.22 -11.95
C ALA A 587 -26.06 -24.71 -11.13
N LEU A 588 -27.00 -25.43 -11.77
CA LEU A 588 -28.15 -26.04 -11.10
C LEU A 588 -27.74 -27.22 -10.19
N VAL A 589 -26.80 -28.07 -10.61
CA VAL A 589 -26.20 -29.11 -9.76
C VAL A 589 -25.60 -28.48 -8.50
N PHE A 590 -24.80 -27.42 -8.66
CA PHE A 590 -24.11 -26.78 -7.54
C PHE A 590 -25.04 -26.05 -6.59
N ILE A 591 -26.08 -25.37 -7.11
CA ILE A 591 -27.07 -24.69 -6.27
C ILE A 591 -27.87 -25.71 -5.45
N ILE A 592 -28.34 -26.79 -6.07
CA ILE A 592 -29.09 -27.85 -5.38
C ILE A 592 -28.20 -28.50 -4.32
N LYS A 593 -26.94 -28.81 -4.67
CA LYS A 593 -25.98 -29.34 -3.69
C LYS A 593 -25.78 -28.43 -2.49
N ARG A 594 -25.80 -27.11 -2.69
CA ARG A 594 -25.63 -26.12 -1.61
C ARG A 594 -26.81 -26.09 -0.65
N PHE A 595 -28.03 -26.16 -1.20
CA PHE A 595 -29.26 -26.05 -0.42
C PHE A 595 -29.75 -27.40 0.12
N TYR A 596 -29.29 -28.52 -0.43
CA TYR A 596 -29.65 -29.85 0.01
C TYR A 596 -29.53 -30.00 1.53
N ARG A 597 -30.55 -30.60 2.12
CA ARG A 597 -30.62 -30.99 3.53
C ARG A 597 -31.02 -32.45 3.60
N ASP A 598 -30.60 -33.14 4.66
CA ASP A 598 -30.85 -34.59 4.79
C ASP A 598 -32.34 -34.94 4.77
N TYR A 599 -33.20 -34.05 5.26
CA TYR A 599 -34.65 -34.26 5.24
C TYR A 599 -35.28 -34.12 3.84
N TRP A 600 -34.58 -33.57 2.83
CA TRP A 600 -35.07 -33.58 1.45
C TRP A 600 -35.14 -35.00 0.90
N GLY A 601 -34.17 -35.85 1.29
CA GLY A 601 -34.07 -37.22 0.81
C GLY A 601 -34.11 -37.32 -0.71
N GLU A 602 -34.91 -38.24 -1.23
CA GLU A 602 -35.12 -38.44 -2.67
C GLU A 602 -36.09 -37.41 -3.27
N ASN A 603 -36.84 -36.66 -2.45
CA ASN A 603 -37.86 -35.69 -2.88
C ASN A 603 -37.31 -34.26 -3.06
N TRP A 604 -36.00 -34.13 -3.29
CA TRP A 604 -35.34 -32.82 -3.40
C TRP A 604 -35.90 -31.94 -4.53
N ARG A 605 -36.52 -32.55 -5.56
CA ARG A 605 -37.16 -31.85 -6.69
C ARG A 605 -38.34 -30.97 -6.24
N ASP A 606 -39.09 -31.39 -5.23
CA ASP A 606 -40.30 -30.69 -4.75
C ASP A 606 -40.01 -29.31 -4.18
N TYR A 607 -38.75 -29.05 -3.82
CA TYR A 607 -38.30 -27.78 -3.27
C TYR A 607 -37.82 -26.79 -4.34
N ILE A 608 -37.86 -27.18 -5.62
CA ILE A 608 -37.34 -26.39 -6.75
C ILE A 608 -38.48 -26.10 -7.71
N SER A 609 -38.67 -24.81 -8.01
CA SER A 609 -39.78 -24.35 -8.86
C SER A 609 -39.33 -23.23 -9.80
N VAL A 610 -40.22 -22.89 -10.74
CA VAL A 610 -40.19 -21.67 -11.55
C VAL A 610 -41.58 -21.06 -11.48
N ASP A 611 -41.72 -19.75 -11.72
CA ASP A 611 -43.03 -19.12 -11.84
C ASP A 611 -43.76 -19.56 -13.11
N GLU A 612 -45.08 -19.55 -13.09
CA GLU A 612 -45.89 -19.59 -14.31
C GLU A 612 -46.18 -18.16 -14.75
N ILE A 613 -45.65 -17.75 -15.90
CA ILE A 613 -45.75 -16.39 -16.44
C ILE A 613 -46.60 -16.47 -17.72
N ASP A 614 -47.74 -15.78 -17.71
CA ASP A 614 -48.71 -15.76 -18.82
C ASP A 614 -49.14 -17.16 -19.32
N GLY A 615 -49.17 -18.15 -18.42
CA GLY A 615 -49.56 -19.54 -18.73
C GLY A 615 -48.43 -20.42 -19.27
N ALA A 616 -47.18 -19.94 -19.23
CA ALA A 616 -45.98 -20.71 -19.58
C ALA A 616 -45.03 -20.80 -18.37
N ALA A 617 -44.26 -21.89 -18.29
CA ALA A 617 -43.20 -22.00 -17.28
C ALA A 617 -42.15 -20.90 -17.51
N GLY A 618 -41.82 -20.17 -16.45
CA GLY A 618 -40.75 -19.19 -16.44
C GLY A 618 -39.38 -19.88 -16.37
N HIS A 619 -38.33 -19.06 -16.46
CA HIS A 619 -36.95 -19.54 -16.54
C HIS A 619 -36.15 -19.30 -15.28
N GLU A 620 -36.69 -18.59 -14.29
CA GLU A 620 -35.95 -18.19 -13.09
C GLU A 620 -36.13 -19.20 -11.96
N VAL A 621 -35.02 -19.79 -11.53
CA VAL A 621 -35.06 -20.84 -10.51
C VAL A 621 -35.47 -20.28 -9.15
N LYS A 622 -36.38 -20.99 -8.49
CA LYS A 622 -36.77 -20.80 -7.10
C LYS A 622 -36.40 -22.01 -6.26
N ILE A 623 -36.04 -21.77 -5.01
CA ILE A 623 -35.93 -22.80 -3.98
C ILE A 623 -36.77 -22.36 -2.78
N TYR A 624 -37.67 -23.22 -2.29
CA TYR A 624 -38.71 -22.84 -1.31
C TYR A 624 -39.54 -21.62 -1.74
N ASP A 625 -39.92 -21.57 -3.02
CA ASP A 625 -40.62 -20.44 -3.67
C ASP A 625 -39.89 -19.08 -3.60
N ARG A 626 -38.62 -19.08 -3.18
CA ARG A 626 -37.75 -17.90 -3.18
C ARG A 626 -36.89 -17.89 -4.43
N ARG A 627 -36.95 -16.79 -5.17
CA ARG A 627 -36.09 -16.54 -6.33
C ARG A 627 -34.61 -16.62 -5.93
N ILE A 628 -33.85 -17.46 -6.62
CA ILE A 628 -32.42 -17.58 -6.43
C ILE A 628 -31.71 -16.44 -7.15
N ILE A 629 -30.98 -15.64 -6.38
CA ILE A 629 -30.04 -14.64 -6.90
C ILE A 629 -28.64 -15.23 -6.80
N ALA A 630 -28.02 -15.39 -7.96
CA ALA A 630 -26.64 -15.80 -8.12
C ALA A 630 -25.72 -14.57 -8.14
N SER A 631 -24.44 -14.82 -7.84
CA SER A 631 -23.38 -13.83 -7.88
C SER A 631 -22.42 -14.15 -9.02
N TYR A 632 -21.94 -13.11 -9.68
CA TYR A 632 -21.05 -13.22 -10.84
C TYR A 632 -19.92 -12.21 -10.73
N LEU A 633 -18.77 -12.53 -11.33
CA LEU A 633 -17.64 -11.63 -11.48
C LEU A 633 -17.30 -11.47 -12.97
N ARG A 634 -16.91 -10.26 -13.36
CA ARG A 634 -16.23 -10.05 -14.64
C ARG A 634 -14.79 -10.55 -14.53
N MET A 635 -14.35 -11.33 -15.51
CA MET A 635 -12.95 -11.76 -15.64
C MET A 635 -12.46 -11.50 -17.08
N GLY A 636 -12.11 -10.25 -17.32
CA GLY A 636 -11.64 -9.73 -18.61
C GLY A 636 -12.74 -9.55 -19.66
N PHE A 637 -12.30 -9.34 -20.89
CA PHE A 637 -13.12 -9.00 -22.03
C PHE A 637 -12.93 -10.02 -23.16
N ASP A 638 -13.94 -10.17 -24.03
CA ASP A 638 -13.82 -10.91 -25.29
C ASP A 638 -13.19 -10.03 -26.40
N GLU A 639 -12.96 -10.61 -27.58
CA GLU A 639 -12.33 -9.94 -28.72
C GLU A 639 -13.08 -8.68 -29.21
N VAL A 640 -14.38 -8.59 -28.95
CA VAL A 640 -15.21 -7.41 -29.31
C VAL A 640 -15.41 -6.44 -28.13
N GLY A 641 -14.70 -6.67 -27.02
CA GLY A 641 -14.72 -5.80 -25.85
C GLY A 641 -15.93 -5.97 -24.92
N LYS A 642 -16.68 -7.07 -25.02
CA LYS A 642 -17.77 -7.39 -24.08
C LYS A 642 -17.21 -8.08 -22.83
N TRP A 643 -17.93 -7.91 -21.72
CA TRP A 643 -17.54 -8.50 -20.45
C TRP A 643 -17.67 -10.03 -20.47
N ARG A 644 -16.62 -10.72 -20.01
CA ARG A 644 -16.67 -12.15 -19.72
C ARG A 644 -17.15 -12.34 -18.28
N ILE A 645 -18.39 -12.76 -18.09
CA ILE A 645 -19.05 -12.83 -16.78
C ILE A 645 -19.14 -14.29 -16.33
N PHE A 646 -18.68 -14.59 -15.11
CA PHE A 646 -18.62 -15.94 -14.57
C PHE A 646 -19.34 -16.04 -13.23
N LYS A 647 -20.15 -17.09 -13.09
CA LYS A 647 -20.84 -17.38 -11.82
C LYS A 647 -19.84 -17.81 -10.76
N VAL A 648 -19.87 -17.15 -9.61
CA VAL A 648 -19.16 -17.59 -8.42
C VAL A 648 -20.00 -18.58 -7.62
N ARG A 649 -19.35 -19.32 -6.74
CA ARG A 649 -20.01 -20.26 -5.85
C ARG A 649 -21.04 -19.56 -4.99
N GLN A 650 -22.16 -20.25 -4.73
CA GLN A 650 -23.21 -19.68 -3.89
C GLN A 650 -22.77 -19.45 -2.43
N ASP A 651 -21.75 -20.18 -1.97
CA ASP A 651 -21.15 -20.01 -0.65
C ASP A 651 -19.93 -19.06 -0.64
N PHE A 652 -19.53 -18.50 -1.78
CA PHE A 652 -18.46 -17.51 -1.86
C PHE A 652 -18.96 -16.16 -1.36
N ILE A 653 -18.15 -15.54 -0.51
CA ILE A 653 -18.21 -14.12 -0.16
C ILE A 653 -16.78 -13.60 -0.32
N ALA A 654 -16.63 -12.39 -0.84
CA ALA A 654 -15.34 -11.70 -0.92
C ALA A 654 -14.61 -11.70 0.44
N THR A 655 -13.28 -11.74 0.42
CA THR A 655 -12.50 -11.62 1.66
C THR A 655 -12.84 -10.34 2.42
N GLU A 656 -12.87 -10.42 3.74
CA GLU A 656 -12.70 -9.22 4.56
C GLU A 656 -11.22 -8.83 4.45
N LYS A 657 -10.93 -7.57 4.14
CA LYS A 657 -9.54 -7.11 3.99
C LYS A 657 -9.28 -5.95 4.93
N ILE A 658 -8.19 -6.06 5.69
CA ILE A 658 -7.63 -4.96 6.46
C ILE A 658 -6.39 -4.49 5.72
N GLN A 659 -6.41 -3.24 5.24
CA GLN A 659 -5.26 -2.65 4.59
C GLN A 659 -4.12 -2.45 5.60
N VAL A 660 -2.93 -2.95 5.28
CA VAL A 660 -1.74 -2.80 6.12
C VAL A 660 -0.67 -1.91 5.47
N GLU A 661 -0.73 -1.76 4.14
CA GLU A 661 0.22 -1.07 3.30
C GLU A 661 -0.51 -0.48 2.08
N ASP A 662 0.03 0.57 1.49
CA ASP A 662 -0.48 1.10 0.23
C ASP A 662 0.66 1.55 -0.69
N ASP A 663 1.49 2.51 -0.28
CA ASP A 663 2.47 3.16 -1.17
C ASP A 663 3.84 3.44 -0.53
N ILE A 664 3.90 3.79 0.76
CA ILE A 664 5.15 3.97 1.52
C ILE A 664 5.14 3.01 2.71
N THR A 665 5.91 1.92 2.60
CA THR A 665 6.02 0.89 3.62
C THR A 665 7.41 0.92 4.24
N ALA A 666 7.48 0.88 5.58
CA ALA A 666 8.66 0.50 6.32
C ALA A 666 8.56 -0.98 6.68
N SER A 667 9.66 -1.73 6.52
CA SER A 667 9.68 -3.16 6.86
C SER A 667 10.97 -3.57 7.56
N VAL A 668 10.92 -4.70 8.28
CA VAL A 668 12.07 -5.30 8.96
C VAL A 668 12.01 -6.81 8.87
N VAL A 669 13.17 -7.45 8.65
CA VAL A 669 13.31 -8.90 8.67
C VAL A 669 13.92 -9.35 9.97
N VAL A 670 13.19 -10.22 10.68
CA VAL A 670 13.60 -10.75 11.97
C VAL A 670 13.54 -12.27 12.01
N PRO A 671 14.48 -12.93 12.70
CA PRO A 671 14.37 -14.34 13.02
C PRO A 671 13.08 -14.66 13.79
N MET A 672 12.50 -15.84 13.56
CA MET A 672 11.26 -16.27 14.22
C MET A 672 11.30 -16.22 15.76
N ARG A 673 12.48 -16.44 16.37
CA ARG A 673 12.69 -16.30 17.82
C ARG A 673 12.30 -14.91 18.36
N CYS A 674 12.38 -13.87 17.51
CA CYS A 674 12.05 -12.50 17.90
C CYS A 674 10.55 -12.25 18.05
N ILE A 675 9.71 -13.11 17.47
CA ILE A 675 8.25 -12.97 17.53
C ILE A 675 7.56 -14.19 18.16
N ALA A 676 8.32 -15.06 18.83
CA ALA A 676 7.81 -16.28 19.44
C ALA A 676 6.68 -16.03 20.46
N GLY A 677 6.66 -14.85 21.11
CA GLY A 677 5.60 -14.43 22.03
C GLY A 677 4.30 -13.95 21.35
N CYS A 678 4.29 -13.78 20.03
CA CYS A 678 3.21 -13.14 19.27
C CYS A 678 2.44 -14.10 18.33
N GLN A 679 2.89 -15.35 18.21
CA GLN A 679 2.33 -16.35 17.29
C GLN A 679 1.79 -17.59 18.00
N GLY A 680 0.79 -18.25 17.40
CA GLY A 680 0.19 -19.48 17.93
C GLY A 680 0.90 -20.78 17.53
N SER A 681 1.74 -20.78 16.48
CA SER A 681 2.56 -21.94 16.09
C SER A 681 3.84 -21.51 15.36
N VAL A 682 5.00 -22.00 15.81
CA VAL A 682 6.31 -21.75 15.17
C VAL A 682 6.36 -22.53 13.85
N ARG A 683 6.60 -21.85 12.72
CA ARG A 683 6.83 -22.49 11.42
C ARG A 683 8.26 -22.27 10.96
N GLY A 684 9.04 -23.34 10.92
CA GLY A 684 10.34 -23.41 10.24
C GLY A 684 11.48 -22.63 10.90
N GLU A 685 12.64 -22.65 10.22
CA GLU A 685 13.88 -21.99 10.63
C GLU A 685 14.12 -20.64 9.90
N HIS A 686 13.19 -20.25 9.02
CA HIS A 686 13.27 -19.03 8.24
C HIS A 686 12.97 -17.79 9.09
N SER A 687 13.47 -16.64 8.63
CA SER A 687 13.08 -15.33 9.17
C SER A 687 11.69 -14.94 8.67
N VAL A 688 11.13 -13.88 9.22
CA VAL A 688 9.86 -13.30 8.78
C VAL A 688 9.99 -11.81 8.58
N LYS A 689 9.13 -11.26 7.72
CA LYS A 689 9.04 -9.83 7.47
C LYS A 689 7.86 -9.22 8.22
N LEU A 690 8.12 -8.13 8.93
CA LEU A 690 7.10 -7.26 9.54
C LEU A 690 7.03 -5.97 8.74
N VAL A 691 5.83 -5.42 8.58
CA VAL A 691 5.56 -4.24 7.74
C VAL A 691 4.68 -3.24 8.49
N THR A 692 4.92 -1.96 8.24
CA THR A 692 4.10 -0.84 8.73
C THR A 692 3.95 0.19 7.63
N ASN A 693 2.73 0.68 7.41
CA ASN A 693 2.49 1.83 6.53
C ASN A 693 2.92 3.14 7.21
N CYS A 694 3.78 3.90 6.56
CA CYS A 694 4.31 5.18 7.05
C CYS A 694 3.30 6.34 6.95
N GLU A 695 2.16 6.13 6.31
CA GLU A 695 1.17 7.16 6.00
C GLU A 695 -0.08 7.00 6.87
N TYR A 696 -0.65 8.10 7.38
CA TYR A 696 -1.97 8.15 8.04
C TYR A 696 -3.11 8.41 7.04
N ARG A 697 -2.79 9.01 5.88
CA ARG A 697 -3.74 9.28 4.80
C ARG A 697 -3.12 8.94 3.45
N LEU A 698 -3.92 8.38 2.55
CA LEU A 698 -3.48 7.84 1.27
C LEU A 698 -3.85 8.80 0.13
N PHE A 699 -2.87 9.20 -0.67
CA PHE A 699 -3.10 10.12 -1.80
C PHE A 699 -3.66 9.41 -3.03
N GLN A 700 -4.94 9.05 -2.95
CA GLN A 700 -5.63 8.23 -3.94
C GLN A 700 -5.85 8.97 -5.26
N ARG A 701 -5.84 8.21 -6.36
CA ARG A 701 -6.27 8.64 -7.70
C ARG A 701 -7.48 7.80 -8.12
N PRO A 702 -8.71 8.30 -7.93
CA PRO A 702 -9.91 7.51 -8.20
C PRO A 702 -10.28 7.59 -9.69
N ASP A 703 -9.55 6.85 -10.53
CA ASP A 703 -9.72 6.86 -11.99
C ASP A 703 -11.17 6.50 -12.42
N ASP A 704 -11.81 5.58 -11.71
CA ASP A 704 -13.15 5.09 -12.04
C ASP A 704 -14.30 5.95 -11.46
N ALA A 705 -14.00 6.85 -10.50
CA ALA A 705 -15.01 7.72 -9.89
C ALA A 705 -15.51 8.84 -10.82
N ILE A 706 -14.90 8.95 -12.01
CA ILE A 706 -15.44 9.77 -13.10
C ILE A 706 -16.80 9.25 -13.60
N ILE A 707 -17.08 7.96 -13.38
CA ILE A 707 -18.36 7.33 -13.69
C ILE A 707 -19.22 7.36 -12.41
N PRO A 708 -20.29 8.17 -12.35
CA PRO A 708 -21.13 8.28 -11.15
C PRO A 708 -21.65 6.92 -10.66
N GLY A 709 -21.47 6.64 -9.37
CA GLY A 709 -21.93 5.43 -8.68
C GLY A 709 -21.06 4.19 -8.85
N PHE A 710 -20.00 4.26 -9.66
CA PHE A 710 -19.12 3.13 -9.91
C PHE A 710 -18.16 2.89 -8.74
N ASP A 711 -17.31 3.87 -8.42
CA ASP A 711 -16.40 3.81 -7.26
C ASP A 711 -17.09 4.39 -6.01
N LYS A 712 -17.89 3.54 -5.36
CA LYS A 712 -18.68 3.92 -4.18
C LYS A 712 -17.80 4.32 -2.99
N GLN A 713 -16.62 3.73 -2.85
CA GLN A 713 -15.70 4.07 -1.78
C GLN A 713 -15.13 5.48 -1.98
N ALA A 714 -14.63 5.78 -3.18
CA ALA A 714 -14.11 7.12 -3.47
C ALA A 714 -15.21 8.19 -3.34
N GLU A 715 -16.43 7.92 -3.82
CA GLU A 715 -17.54 8.85 -3.64
C GLU A 715 -17.93 9.06 -2.18
N ALA A 716 -17.96 7.99 -1.37
CA ALA A 716 -18.21 8.09 0.06
C ALA A 716 -17.14 8.91 0.77
N ASP A 717 -15.87 8.71 0.41
CA ASP A 717 -14.75 9.44 1.01
C ASP A 717 -14.74 10.92 0.58
N ILE A 718 -14.86 11.22 -0.71
CA ILE A 718 -14.88 12.61 -1.25
C ILE A 718 -16.08 13.40 -0.71
N ALA A 719 -17.19 12.76 -0.36
CA ALA A 719 -18.37 13.42 0.20
C ALA A 719 -18.21 13.82 1.69
N LYS A 720 -17.22 13.27 2.41
CA LYS A 720 -16.97 13.59 3.83
C LYS A 720 -16.43 15.01 4.00
N PRO A 721 -16.70 15.67 5.15
CA PRO A 721 -16.03 16.91 5.53
C PRO A 721 -14.55 16.64 5.89
N GLY A 722 -13.74 17.69 5.99
CA GLY A 722 -12.34 17.61 6.41
C GLY A 722 -11.34 17.09 5.35
N ASN A 723 -11.78 16.82 4.11
CA ASN A 723 -10.96 16.34 3.01
C ASN A 723 -9.89 17.34 2.56
N TYR A 724 -8.80 16.78 2.04
CA TYR A 724 -7.83 17.48 1.20
C TYR A 724 -8.00 16.98 -0.24
N LEU A 725 -8.40 17.86 -1.14
CA LEU A 725 -8.69 17.57 -2.55
C LEU A 725 -7.71 18.30 -3.47
N ALA A 726 -7.37 17.69 -4.61
CA ALA A 726 -6.62 18.34 -5.66
C ALA A 726 -7.08 17.90 -7.05
N ASN A 727 -6.99 18.81 -8.02
CA ASN A 727 -7.37 18.60 -9.42
C ASN A 727 -8.86 18.25 -9.63
N TYR A 728 -9.74 18.98 -8.96
CA TYR A 728 -11.19 18.96 -9.21
C TYR A 728 -11.68 20.35 -9.63
N GLU A 729 -12.82 20.40 -10.31
CA GLU A 729 -13.54 21.65 -10.55
C GLU A 729 -14.18 22.16 -9.24
N PRO A 730 -14.00 23.45 -8.88
CA PRO A 730 -14.76 24.09 -7.81
C PRO A 730 -16.18 24.42 -8.30
N LEU A 731 -17.19 23.67 -7.85
CA LEU A 731 -18.58 23.85 -8.27
C LEU A 731 -19.33 24.77 -7.30
N LYS A 732 -20.08 25.74 -7.84
CA LYS A 732 -20.97 26.66 -7.12
C LYS A 732 -21.93 27.31 -8.12
N GLY A 733 -23.11 27.75 -7.68
CA GLY A 733 -24.07 28.47 -8.54
C GLY A 733 -24.47 27.66 -9.77
N ASP A 734 -24.45 28.28 -10.94
CA ASP A 734 -24.87 27.66 -12.21
C ASP A 734 -24.08 26.38 -12.54
N LYS A 735 -22.76 26.33 -12.26
CA LYS A 735 -21.95 25.12 -12.47
C LYS A 735 -22.43 23.93 -11.62
N LEU A 736 -22.91 24.20 -10.40
CA LEU A 736 -23.48 23.16 -9.56
C LEU A 736 -24.90 22.79 -10.01
N ALA A 737 -25.67 23.78 -10.46
CA ALA A 737 -27.00 23.55 -11.03
C ALA A 737 -26.95 22.61 -12.23
N GLU A 738 -26.00 22.80 -13.15
CA GLU A 738 -25.79 21.91 -14.31
C GLU A 738 -25.58 20.44 -13.91
N VAL A 739 -24.95 20.18 -12.76
CA VAL A 739 -24.71 18.81 -12.26
C VAL A 739 -25.93 18.23 -11.58
N VAL A 740 -26.63 19.00 -10.75
CA VAL A 740 -27.78 18.52 -9.95
C VAL A 740 -29.06 18.43 -10.79
N GLU A 741 -29.25 19.33 -11.76
CA GLU A 741 -30.44 19.38 -12.62
C GLU A 741 -30.38 18.36 -13.78
N ASP A 742 -29.23 17.76 -14.08
CA ASP A 742 -29.14 16.53 -14.89
C ASP A 742 -29.61 15.32 -14.08
N VAL A 743 -30.93 15.23 -13.89
CA VAL A 743 -31.58 14.24 -13.03
C VAL A 743 -31.20 12.79 -13.38
N LEU A 744 -30.94 12.48 -14.65
CA LEU A 744 -30.59 11.12 -15.06
C LEU A 744 -29.20 10.73 -14.57
N THR A 745 -28.20 11.59 -14.81
CA THR A 745 -26.83 11.36 -14.33
C THR A 745 -26.75 11.50 -12.81
N PHE A 746 -27.44 12.48 -12.24
CA PHE A 746 -27.44 12.75 -10.80
C PHE A 746 -27.96 11.57 -9.96
N ASN A 747 -28.91 10.80 -10.50
CA ASN A 747 -29.42 9.59 -9.85
C ASN A 747 -28.43 8.42 -9.83
N ASN A 748 -27.37 8.46 -10.64
CA ASN A 748 -26.35 7.42 -10.67
C ASN A 748 -25.33 7.58 -9.54
N PHE A 749 -25.11 8.79 -9.00
CA PHE A 749 -24.23 8.99 -7.84
C PHE A 749 -24.68 8.15 -6.64
N SER A 750 -23.70 7.71 -5.86
CA SER A 750 -23.94 7.08 -4.56
C SER A 750 -24.66 8.05 -3.61
N ALA A 751 -25.38 7.48 -2.64
CA ALA A 751 -26.14 8.28 -1.68
C ALA A 751 -25.31 9.35 -0.94
N PRO A 752 -24.06 9.10 -0.49
CA PRO A 752 -23.22 10.12 0.13
C PRO A 752 -22.93 11.31 -0.79
N MET A 753 -22.47 11.05 -2.02
CA MET A 753 -22.13 12.10 -2.99
C MET A 753 -23.37 12.90 -3.39
N LYS A 754 -24.47 12.21 -3.70
CA LYS A 754 -25.74 12.83 -4.05
C LYS A 754 -26.24 13.75 -2.94
N LYS A 755 -26.23 13.29 -1.69
CA LYS A 755 -26.64 14.10 -0.52
C LYS A 755 -25.79 15.36 -0.39
N ARG A 756 -24.46 15.23 -0.56
CA ARG A 756 -23.54 16.36 -0.42
C ARG A 756 -23.76 17.43 -1.49
N LEU A 757 -23.88 17.02 -2.76
CA LEU A 757 -24.13 17.92 -3.88
C LEU A 757 -25.51 18.59 -3.76
N GLN A 758 -26.55 17.82 -3.41
CA GLN A 758 -27.90 18.35 -3.19
C GLN A 758 -27.93 19.39 -2.08
N GLN A 759 -27.29 19.10 -0.94
CA GLN A 759 -27.21 20.04 0.18
C GLN A 759 -26.52 21.35 -0.22
N ALA A 760 -25.39 21.27 -0.94
CA ALA A 760 -24.70 22.46 -1.42
C ALA A 760 -25.54 23.29 -2.41
N TYR A 761 -26.34 22.62 -3.25
CA TYR A 761 -27.25 23.26 -4.19
C TYR A 761 -28.42 23.97 -3.48
N GLU A 762 -29.02 23.32 -2.48
CA GLU A 762 -30.09 23.90 -1.65
C GLU A 762 -29.62 25.06 -0.79
N ASP A 763 -28.42 24.95 -0.20
CA ASP A 763 -27.81 25.98 0.63
C ASP A 763 -27.42 27.25 -0.17
N GLN A 764 -27.30 27.14 -1.50
CA GLN A 764 -26.83 28.19 -2.42
C GLN A 764 -25.55 28.93 -1.95
N SER A 765 -24.69 28.24 -1.20
CA SER A 765 -23.52 28.84 -0.54
C SER A 765 -22.30 27.92 -0.54
N GLY A 766 -21.10 28.51 -0.59
CA GLY A 766 -19.82 27.80 -0.61
C GLY A 766 -19.54 27.04 -1.91
N TYR A 767 -18.31 26.54 -2.05
CA TYR A 767 -17.93 25.63 -3.14
C TYR A 767 -18.14 24.16 -2.75
N VAL A 768 -18.31 23.30 -3.74
CA VAL A 768 -18.41 21.84 -3.57
C VAL A 768 -17.65 21.12 -4.70
N VAL A 769 -17.21 19.90 -4.44
CA VAL A 769 -16.55 19.03 -5.44
C VAL A 769 -17.45 17.84 -5.78
N SER A 770 -17.45 17.43 -7.05
CA SER A 770 -18.05 16.17 -7.51
C SER A 770 -16.95 15.20 -7.94
N SER A 771 -17.10 13.91 -7.61
CA SER A 771 -16.20 12.84 -8.07
C SER A 771 -16.10 12.76 -9.60
N ALA A 772 -17.19 13.10 -10.30
CA ALA A 772 -17.28 13.02 -11.75
C ALA A 772 -16.69 14.23 -12.50
N HIS A 773 -16.24 15.26 -11.78
CA HIS A 773 -15.80 16.53 -12.38
C HIS A 773 -14.35 16.89 -12.01
N PRO A 774 -13.35 16.15 -12.52
CA PRO A 774 -11.94 16.55 -12.42
C PRO A 774 -11.71 17.94 -13.02
N ARG A 775 -10.68 18.63 -12.54
CA ARG A 775 -10.23 19.94 -13.04
C ARG A 775 -10.02 19.89 -14.55
N LEU A 776 -10.46 20.91 -15.26
CA LEU A 776 -10.18 21.07 -16.68
C LEU A 776 -8.76 21.62 -16.91
N ILE A 777 -7.97 20.91 -17.72
CA ILE A 777 -6.67 21.34 -18.25
C ILE A 777 -6.83 21.41 -19.77
N ASP A 778 -6.66 22.60 -20.35
CA ASP A 778 -6.86 22.85 -21.78
C ASP A 778 -8.22 22.33 -22.30
N GLY A 779 -9.27 22.53 -21.49
CA GLY A 779 -10.64 22.12 -21.81
C GLY A 779 -10.93 20.62 -21.67
N LYS A 780 -9.99 19.82 -21.16
CA LYS A 780 -10.18 18.38 -20.92
C LYS A 780 -10.06 18.04 -19.44
N PRO A 781 -10.87 17.11 -18.90
CA PRO A 781 -10.71 16.64 -17.53
C PRO A 781 -9.30 16.10 -17.28
N SER A 782 -8.69 16.53 -16.18
CA SER A 782 -7.40 15.99 -15.74
C SER A 782 -7.51 14.48 -15.54
N LYS A 783 -6.47 13.76 -15.96
CA LYS A 783 -6.32 12.31 -15.70
C LYS A 783 -5.68 12.03 -14.34
N ASN A 784 -5.61 13.03 -13.47
CA ASN A 784 -4.97 12.93 -12.16
C ASN A 784 -5.80 13.63 -11.05
N PRO A 785 -7.12 13.37 -10.94
CA PRO A 785 -7.89 13.81 -9.78
C PRO A 785 -7.34 13.15 -8.51
N ARG A 786 -7.30 13.88 -7.40
CA ARG A 786 -6.67 13.37 -6.16
C ARG A 786 -7.42 13.78 -4.91
N TYR A 787 -7.40 12.89 -3.92
CA TYR A 787 -7.84 13.20 -2.56
C TYR A 787 -6.98 12.45 -1.54
N LEU A 788 -6.94 12.95 -0.30
CA LEU A 788 -6.37 12.21 0.83
C LEU A 788 -7.44 11.35 1.49
N GLN A 789 -7.36 10.04 1.28
CA GLN A 789 -8.22 9.06 1.95
C GLN A 789 -7.69 8.79 3.35
N ASP A 790 -8.54 8.93 4.36
CA ASP A 790 -8.21 8.47 5.71
C ASP A 790 -8.02 6.95 5.73
N ARG A 791 -6.98 6.50 6.42
CA ARG A 791 -6.74 5.08 6.65
C ARG A 791 -7.91 4.45 7.40
N GLN A 792 -8.46 3.38 6.85
CA GLN A 792 -9.67 2.74 7.37
C GLN A 792 -9.46 2.20 8.80
N ASP A 793 -8.24 1.78 9.13
CA ASP A 793 -7.87 1.34 10.47
C ASP A 793 -8.02 2.42 11.56
N LEU A 794 -7.97 3.69 11.16
CA LEU A 794 -8.16 4.83 12.06
C LEU A 794 -9.62 5.27 12.14
N THR A 795 -10.36 5.19 11.03
CA THR A 795 -11.75 5.66 10.96
C THR A 795 -12.80 4.62 11.35
N ASP A 796 -12.50 3.33 11.15
CA ASP A 796 -13.38 2.21 11.49
C ASP A 796 -12.60 1.13 12.28
N PRO A 797 -12.19 1.42 13.53
CA PRO A 797 -11.29 0.56 14.29
C PRO A 797 -11.92 -0.79 14.68
N ILE A 798 -13.25 -0.92 14.61
CA ILE A 798 -13.94 -2.14 15.04
C ILE A 798 -13.54 -3.35 14.20
N ARG A 799 -13.31 -3.17 12.89
CA ARG A 799 -12.94 -4.30 12.01
C ARG A 799 -11.57 -4.84 12.35
N ASN A 800 -10.62 -3.97 12.69
CA ASN A 800 -9.31 -4.36 13.21
C ASN A 800 -9.40 -5.03 14.57
N TYR A 801 -10.19 -4.46 15.49
CA TYR A 801 -10.39 -5.05 16.80
C TYR A 801 -11.02 -6.45 16.69
N ILE A 802 -12.02 -6.63 15.82
CA ILE A 802 -12.60 -7.94 15.53
C ILE A 802 -11.51 -8.88 15.02
N ALA A 803 -10.71 -8.49 14.02
CA ALA A 803 -9.63 -9.32 13.49
C ALA A 803 -8.64 -9.73 14.58
N GLU A 804 -8.19 -8.79 15.40
CA GLU A 804 -7.30 -9.01 16.54
C GLU A 804 -7.90 -10.00 17.54
N MET A 805 -9.13 -9.79 17.97
CA MET A 805 -9.79 -10.69 18.93
C MET A 805 -9.98 -12.11 18.35
N GLY A 806 -10.25 -12.22 17.05
CA GLY A 806 -10.29 -13.51 16.36
C GLY A 806 -8.95 -14.24 16.41
N ALA A 807 -7.88 -13.56 16.02
CA ALA A 807 -6.54 -14.13 16.03
C ALA A 807 -6.07 -14.46 17.46
N ARG A 808 -6.32 -13.59 18.44
CA ARG A 808 -6.00 -13.82 19.86
C ARG A 808 -6.68 -15.08 20.38
N PHE A 809 -7.98 -15.25 20.13
CA PHE A 809 -8.73 -16.43 20.55
C PHE A 809 -8.19 -17.70 19.89
N HIS A 810 -7.95 -17.63 18.58
CA HIS A 810 -7.42 -18.75 17.83
C HIS A 810 -6.04 -19.19 18.33
N ARG A 811 -5.13 -18.24 18.56
CA ARG A 811 -3.77 -18.48 19.06
C ARG A 811 -3.69 -18.67 20.58
N ARG A 812 -4.78 -18.40 21.32
CA ARG A 812 -4.87 -18.41 22.80
C ARG A 812 -3.90 -17.45 23.50
N LEU A 813 -3.56 -16.35 22.84
CA LEU A 813 -2.66 -15.31 23.35
C LEU A 813 -3.31 -14.58 24.52
N LYS A 814 -2.54 -14.23 25.56
CA LYS A 814 -3.05 -13.39 26.66
C LYS A 814 -3.31 -11.95 26.18
N LEU A 815 -4.10 -11.18 26.95
CA LEU A 815 -4.42 -9.79 26.62
C LEU A 815 -3.19 -8.87 26.58
N ASP A 816 -2.20 -9.13 27.44
CA ASP A 816 -0.96 -8.36 27.57
C ASP A 816 0.13 -8.81 26.57
N GLN A 817 -0.06 -9.93 25.89
CA GLN A 817 0.89 -10.39 24.88
C GLN A 817 0.72 -9.60 23.58
N PRO A 818 1.83 -9.16 22.95
CA PRO A 818 1.78 -8.53 21.64
C PRO A 818 1.23 -9.49 20.58
N MET A 819 0.54 -8.96 19.58
CA MET A 819 0.02 -9.72 18.44
C MET A 819 0.70 -9.23 17.16
N CYS A 820 1.13 -10.16 16.31
CA CYS A 820 1.78 -9.82 15.04
C CYS A 820 1.19 -10.60 13.88
N HIS A 821 1.16 -9.94 12.72
CA HIS A 821 0.87 -10.55 11.43
C HIS A 821 2.11 -10.37 10.56
N PRO A 822 3.04 -11.35 10.52
CA PRO A 822 4.12 -11.30 9.55
C PRO A 822 3.56 -11.48 8.14
N VAL A 823 4.35 -11.09 7.13
CA VAL A 823 4.01 -11.34 5.73
C VAL A 823 3.88 -12.85 5.50
N ASP A 824 2.79 -13.26 4.86
CA ASP A 824 2.53 -14.67 4.53
C ASP A 824 2.82 -14.97 3.05
N ALA A 825 2.60 -14.00 2.17
CA ALA A 825 2.75 -14.17 0.73
C ALA A 825 3.20 -12.88 0.03
N ILE A 826 4.17 -13.01 -0.89
CA ILE A 826 4.64 -11.93 -1.75
C ILE A 826 4.05 -12.10 -3.15
N LEU A 827 3.23 -11.14 -3.56
CA LEU A 827 2.34 -11.21 -4.73
C LEU A 827 2.48 -9.94 -5.58
N THR A 828 3.59 -9.82 -6.31
CA THR A 828 3.90 -8.66 -7.14
C THR A 828 2.94 -8.51 -8.31
N GLY A 829 2.88 -7.33 -8.93
CA GLY A 829 2.02 -7.04 -10.07
C GLY A 829 2.80 -6.56 -11.29
N ARG A 830 2.41 -7.03 -12.47
CA ARG A 830 2.96 -6.57 -13.75
C ARG A 830 1.90 -5.87 -14.57
N ARG A 831 2.32 -4.79 -15.24
CA ARG A 831 1.48 -4.14 -16.25
C ARG A 831 1.89 -4.64 -17.63
N ASN A 832 1.02 -5.45 -18.20
CA ASN A 832 1.20 -6.01 -19.53
C ASN A 832 0.47 -5.15 -20.56
N ASN A 833 1.02 -5.08 -21.77
CA ASN A 833 0.40 -4.41 -22.90
C ASN A 833 0.53 -5.23 -24.18
N PRO A 834 -0.49 -5.16 -25.07
CA PRO A 834 -0.38 -5.66 -26.43
C PRO A 834 0.55 -4.74 -27.25
N PRO A 835 0.96 -5.16 -28.46
CA PRO A 835 1.68 -4.27 -29.38
C PRO A 835 0.80 -3.09 -29.81
N GLN A 836 1.38 -1.88 -29.85
CA GLN A 836 0.72 -0.66 -30.34
C GLN A 836 1.73 0.19 -31.15
N PRO A 837 1.29 1.13 -32.00
CA PRO A 837 2.21 2.02 -32.71
C PRO A 837 3.18 2.73 -31.74
N GLY A 838 4.49 2.45 -31.89
CA GLY A 838 5.54 2.99 -31.02
C GLY A 838 5.70 2.29 -29.66
N MET A 839 4.98 1.19 -29.39
CA MET A 839 5.07 0.43 -28.14
C MET A 839 5.15 -1.07 -28.43
N ARG A 840 6.29 -1.68 -28.09
CA ARG A 840 6.51 -3.13 -28.20
C ARG A 840 5.68 -3.90 -27.17
N PRO A 841 5.31 -5.16 -27.46
CA PRO A 841 4.52 -5.98 -26.56
C PRO A 841 5.28 -6.30 -25.27
N LEU A 842 4.52 -6.48 -24.19
CA LEU A 842 5.00 -7.03 -22.91
C LEU A 842 4.02 -8.08 -22.32
N ALA A 843 2.92 -8.38 -23.02
CA ALA A 843 1.88 -9.30 -22.56
C ALA A 843 2.24 -10.79 -22.78
N VAL A 844 3.43 -11.20 -22.35
CA VAL A 844 3.92 -12.59 -22.44
C VAL A 844 3.63 -13.44 -21.20
N TYR A 845 3.19 -12.79 -20.12
CA TYR A 845 2.83 -13.48 -18.88
C TYR A 845 1.39 -14.00 -18.94
N ASN A 846 1.17 -15.19 -18.39
CA ASN A 846 -0.16 -15.70 -18.08
C ASN A 846 -0.71 -15.03 -16.80
N PRO A 847 -1.89 -15.41 -16.25
CA PRO A 847 -2.45 -14.76 -15.06
C PRO A 847 -1.53 -14.70 -13.84
N ILE A 848 -0.76 -15.77 -13.57
CA ILE A 848 0.09 -15.93 -12.39
C ILE A 848 1.37 -16.66 -12.77
N HIS A 849 2.51 -15.99 -12.57
CA HIS A 849 3.83 -16.60 -12.67
C HIS A 849 4.48 -16.76 -11.31
N TYR A 850 5.35 -17.75 -11.18
CA TYR A 850 6.31 -17.92 -10.09
C TYR A 850 7.70 -17.82 -10.67
N GLN A 851 8.57 -17.02 -10.04
CA GLN A 851 9.96 -16.92 -10.44
C GLN A 851 10.86 -17.29 -9.26
N GLU A 852 11.85 -18.13 -9.54
CA GLU A 852 12.97 -18.33 -8.61
C GLU A 852 13.76 -17.02 -8.46
N LEU A 853 14.54 -16.91 -7.38
CA LEU A 853 15.17 -15.64 -7.01
C LEU A 853 16.01 -14.99 -8.12
N PRO A 854 16.81 -15.70 -8.94
CA PRO A 854 17.56 -15.07 -10.02
C PRO A 854 16.64 -14.37 -11.04
N GLU A 855 15.65 -15.06 -11.58
CA GLU A 855 14.69 -14.50 -12.55
C GLU A 855 13.83 -13.39 -11.93
N LEU A 856 13.39 -13.57 -10.69
CA LEU A 856 12.65 -12.55 -9.94
C LEU A 856 13.48 -11.27 -9.78
N PHE A 857 14.78 -11.40 -9.48
CA PHE A 857 15.66 -10.24 -9.34
C PHE A 857 16.01 -9.59 -10.68
N MET A 858 16.04 -10.32 -11.80
CA MET A 858 16.11 -9.69 -13.13
C MET A 858 14.92 -8.76 -13.34
N ASP A 859 13.72 -9.20 -12.93
CA ASP A 859 12.49 -8.42 -12.99
C ASP A 859 12.49 -7.23 -12.02
N PHE A 860 12.98 -7.41 -10.79
CA PHE A 860 13.04 -6.35 -9.79
C PHE A 860 14.08 -5.27 -10.11
N ILE A 861 15.24 -5.65 -10.64
CA ILE A 861 16.28 -4.71 -11.10
C ILE A 861 15.71 -3.79 -12.19
N CYS A 862 14.89 -4.34 -13.08
CA CYS A 862 14.41 -3.62 -14.26
C CYS A 862 13.07 -2.92 -14.06
N SER A 863 12.13 -3.53 -13.33
CA SER A 863 10.76 -3.02 -13.11
C SER A 863 10.13 -2.46 -14.39
N LEU A 864 9.95 -3.33 -15.38
CA LEU A 864 9.59 -2.94 -16.76
C LEU A 864 8.12 -2.52 -16.89
N THR A 865 7.87 -1.56 -17.79
CA THR A 865 6.54 -1.05 -18.12
C THR A 865 6.44 -0.65 -19.59
N GLY A 866 5.26 -0.83 -20.19
CA GLY A 866 4.99 -0.34 -21.54
C GLY A 866 4.76 1.17 -21.65
N LYS A 867 4.65 1.89 -20.52
CA LYS A 867 4.56 3.37 -20.52
C LYS A 867 5.96 3.97 -20.71
N SER A 868 6.08 5.02 -21.52
CA SER A 868 7.33 5.74 -21.79
C SER A 868 8.46 4.82 -22.31
N PRO A 869 8.30 4.22 -23.51
CA PRO A 869 9.30 3.32 -24.08
C PRO A 869 10.65 4.04 -24.23
N SER A 870 11.74 3.31 -23.97
CA SER A 870 13.08 3.80 -24.26
C SER A 870 13.31 3.86 -25.78
N THR A 871 14.38 4.52 -26.24
CA THR A 871 14.75 4.53 -27.66
C THR A 871 14.98 3.12 -28.22
N THR A 872 15.20 2.13 -27.35
CA THR A 872 15.59 0.75 -27.69
C THR A 872 14.60 -0.33 -27.23
N GLY A 873 13.54 -0.02 -26.45
CA GLY A 873 12.60 -1.04 -25.96
C GLY A 873 11.63 -0.56 -24.89
N ALA A 874 11.25 -1.44 -23.96
CA ALA A 874 10.37 -1.12 -22.82
C ALA A 874 10.93 0.02 -21.94
N GLY A 875 10.03 0.70 -21.22
CA GLY A 875 10.40 1.64 -20.16
C GLY A 875 10.74 0.89 -18.86
N SER A 876 11.54 1.52 -18.00
CA SER A 876 11.92 1.00 -16.68
C SER A 876 11.55 2.03 -15.59
N GLU A 877 10.96 1.56 -14.48
CA GLU A 877 10.76 2.39 -13.28
C GLU A 877 11.98 2.34 -12.32
N GLY A 878 13.09 1.72 -12.76
CA GLY A 878 14.29 1.46 -11.97
C GLY A 878 14.10 0.35 -10.93
N ALA A 879 15.19 -0.05 -10.28
CA ALA A 879 15.19 -1.10 -9.27
C ALA A 879 14.05 -0.94 -8.25
N LEU A 880 13.30 -2.03 -8.04
CA LEU A 880 12.19 -2.13 -7.09
C LEU A 880 11.08 -1.09 -7.29
N THR A 881 10.95 -0.50 -8.49
CA THR A 881 10.08 0.67 -8.80
C THR A 881 10.44 1.94 -8.04
N LYS A 882 11.67 2.02 -7.53
CA LYS A 882 12.16 3.11 -6.69
C LYS A 882 13.11 4.06 -7.41
N GLY A 883 13.34 3.93 -8.73
CA GLY A 883 14.22 4.81 -9.49
C GLY A 883 13.97 6.31 -9.24
N PRO A 884 12.72 6.80 -9.31
CA PRO A 884 12.40 8.20 -9.01
C PRO A 884 12.48 8.60 -7.53
N PHE A 885 12.69 7.65 -6.62
CA PHE A 885 12.56 7.81 -5.17
C PHE A 885 13.76 7.28 -4.38
N ASN A 886 14.88 7.00 -5.05
CA ASN A 886 16.12 6.58 -4.39
C ASN A 886 17.24 7.57 -4.71
N ALA A 887 17.78 8.21 -3.67
CA ALA A 887 18.90 9.14 -3.75
C ALA A 887 20.28 8.45 -3.63
N LEU A 888 20.30 7.14 -3.45
CA LEU A 888 21.50 6.31 -3.34
C LEU A 888 21.63 5.40 -4.58
N ARG A 889 22.80 4.80 -4.75
CA ARG A 889 22.97 3.74 -5.75
C ARG A 889 21.99 2.60 -5.44
N PRO A 890 21.23 2.10 -6.43
CA PRO A 890 20.15 1.14 -6.18
C PRO A 890 20.63 -0.23 -5.67
N THR A 891 21.93 -0.53 -5.78
CA THR A 891 22.54 -1.78 -5.28
C THR A 891 22.30 -2.00 -3.80
N ILE A 892 22.28 -0.97 -2.96
CA ILE A 892 22.01 -1.12 -1.52
C ILE A 892 20.61 -1.68 -1.26
N ASP A 893 19.61 -1.16 -1.97
CA ASP A 893 18.21 -1.63 -1.90
C ASP A 893 18.10 -3.07 -2.43
N LEU A 894 18.78 -3.38 -3.55
CA LEU A 894 18.80 -4.72 -4.14
C LEU A 894 19.46 -5.75 -3.23
N ASN A 895 20.58 -5.39 -2.58
CA ASN A 895 21.27 -6.23 -1.62
C ASN A 895 20.37 -6.52 -0.40
N ASN A 896 19.73 -5.49 0.15
CA ASN A 896 18.79 -5.61 1.27
C ASN A 896 17.61 -6.52 0.89
N ALA A 897 16.98 -6.27 -0.26
CA ALA A 897 15.87 -7.07 -0.76
C ALA A 897 16.31 -8.53 -0.97
N LEU A 898 17.47 -8.80 -1.58
CA LEU A 898 17.88 -10.18 -1.81
C LEU A 898 18.07 -10.95 -0.49
N VAL A 899 18.75 -10.33 0.48
CA VAL A 899 18.90 -10.91 1.82
C VAL A 899 17.54 -11.17 2.46
N SER A 900 16.59 -10.25 2.33
CA SER A 900 15.21 -10.38 2.81
C SER A 900 14.54 -11.64 2.26
N TYR A 901 14.55 -11.84 0.93
CA TYR A 901 13.93 -13.00 0.30
C TYR A 901 14.64 -14.32 0.64
N ILE A 902 15.97 -14.34 0.69
CA ILE A 902 16.72 -15.56 1.04
C ILE A 902 16.47 -15.98 2.49
N LEU A 903 16.50 -15.05 3.44
CA LEU A 903 16.32 -15.36 4.86
C LEU A 903 14.90 -15.82 5.17
N THR A 904 13.91 -15.21 4.53
CA THR A 904 12.49 -15.51 4.74
C THR A 904 12.01 -16.74 3.96
N GLY A 905 12.68 -17.09 2.86
CA GLY A 905 12.22 -18.17 1.98
C GLY A 905 10.91 -17.83 1.26
N TYR A 906 10.54 -16.55 1.15
CA TYR A 906 9.31 -16.17 0.47
C TYR A 906 9.38 -16.45 -1.04
N ALA A 907 8.32 -17.07 -1.56
CA ALA A 907 8.13 -17.27 -2.98
C ALA A 907 7.72 -15.97 -3.70
N GLY A 908 8.40 -15.63 -4.79
CA GLY A 908 8.07 -14.49 -5.63
C GLY A 908 7.06 -14.86 -6.70
N TYR A 909 5.77 -14.54 -6.46
CA TYR A 909 4.74 -14.64 -7.48
C TYR A 909 4.47 -13.28 -8.13
N SER A 910 4.07 -13.29 -9.40
CA SER A 910 3.65 -12.11 -10.14
C SER A 910 2.28 -12.31 -10.79
N SER A 911 1.40 -11.31 -10.67
CA SER A 911 0.06 -11.29 -11.25
C SER A 911 -0.03 -10.35 -12.44
N SER A 912 -0.70 -10.77 -13.51
CA SER A 912 -0.88 -9.94 -14.71
C SER A 912 -2.02 -8.92 -14.57
N ALA A 913 -1.75 -7.67 -14.94
CA ALA A 913 -2.72 -6.60 -15.10
C ALA A 913 -2.65 -5.98 -16.50
N GLY A 914 -3.74 -5.37 -16.95
CA GLY A 914 -3.89 -4.84 -18.30
C GLY A 914 -4.30 -5.91 -19.30
N HIS A 915 -3.36 -6.76 -19.71
CA HIS A 915 -3.55 -7.79 -20.72
C HIS A 915 -2.88 -9.13 -20.36
N VAL A 916 -3.39 -10.23 -20.93
CA VAL A 916 -2.77 -11.55 -20.96
C VAL A 916 -2.71 -12.02 -22.41
N GLY A 917 -1.52 -12.03 -23.01
CA GLY A 917 -1.40 -12.08 -24.47
C GLY A 917 -1.88 -10.80 -25.16
N PRO A 918 -1.76 -10.70 -26.49
CA PRO A 918 -2.19 -9.54 -27.25
C PRO A 918 -3.72 -9.31 -27.21
N ASP A 919 -4.52 -10.37 -27.13
CA ASP A 919 -5.96 -10.28 -27.45
C ASP A 919 -6.85 -10.23 -26.20
N VAL A 920 -6.37 -10.72 -25.05
CA VAL A 920 -7.19 -10.78 -23.83
C VAL A 920 -6.90 -9.60 -22.91
N ARG A 921 -7.79 -8.60 -22.95
CA ARG A 921 -7.81 -7.51 -21.96
C ARG A 921 -8.39 -8.01 -20.63
N VAL A 922 -7.72 -7.68 -19.52
CA VAL A 922 -8.10 -8.09 -18.16
C VAL A 922 -8.19 -6.94 -17.15
N ASP A 923 -7.70 -5.74 -17.51
CA ASP A 923 -7.61 -4.59 -16.60
C ASP A 923 -7.03 -4.98 -15.23
N HIS A 924 -7.81 -4.89 -14.15
CA HIS A 924 -7.42 -5.31 -12.79
C HIS A 924 -8.18 -6.52 -12.26
N ASP A 925 -8.95 -7.22 -13.10
CA ASP A 925 -9.81 -8.33 -12.68
C ASP A 925 -8.98 -9.46 -12.03
N ILE A 926 -7.80 -9.76 -12.60
CA ILE A 926 -6.86 -10.73 -12.01
C ILE A 926 -6.25 -10.18 -10.71
N SER A 927 -5.83 -8.92 -10.68
CA SER A 927 -5.24 -8.29 -9.48
C SER A 927 -6.15 -8.37 -8.26
N LEU A 928 -7.45 -8.12 -8.43
CA LEU A 928 -8.46 -8.21 -7.36
C LEU A 928 -8.70 -9.66 -6.90
N LEU A 929 -8.50 -10.64 -7.78
CA LEU A 929 -8.71 -12.05 -7.51
C LEU A 929 -7.57 -12.67 -6.67
N ILE A 930 -6.36 -12.09 -6.71
CA ILE A 930 -5.17 -12.64 -6.05
C ILE A 930 -5.37 -12.88 -4.53
N PRO A 931 -5.79 -11.90 -3.71
CA PRO A 931 -6.07 -12.15 -2.28
C PRO A 931 -7.15 -13.21 -2.04
N GLU A 932 -8.12 -13.32 -2.94
CA GLU A 932 -9.20 -14.31 -2.84
C GLU A 932 -8.68 -15.74 -3.01
N ILE A 933 -7.73 -15.94 -3.94
CA ILE A 933 -7.07 -17.22 -4.16
C ILE A 933 -6.17 -17.55 -2.97
N TRP A 934 -5.21 -16.68 -2.66
CA TRP A 934 -4.14 -17.00 -1.70
C TRP A 934 -4.67 -17.23 -0.29
N SER A 935 -5.59 -16.39 0.19
CA SER A 935 -6.20 -16.55 1.52
C SER A 935 -6.93 -17.89 1.70
N ARG A 936 -7.37 -18.53 0.60
CA ARG A 936 -8.07 -19.82 0.60
C ARG A 936 -7.15 -21.02 0.37
N LEU A 937 -5.84 -20.80 0.20
CA LEU A 937 -4.82 -21.85 0.18
C LEU A 937 -4.20 -21.99 1.57
N SER A 938 -3.90 -23.22 2.00
CA SER A 938 -3.01 -23.39 3.17
C SER A 938 -1.57 -23.07 2.79
N ASP A 939 -0.69 -22.84 3.77
CA ASP A 939 0.73 -22.54 3.52
C ASP A 939 1.41 -23.64 2.69
N VAL A 940 1.11 -24.91 2.97
CA VAL A 940 1.62 -26.05 2.18
C VAL A 940 1.13 -25.98 0.73
N GLN A 941 -0.11 -25.54 0.50
CA GLN A 941 -0.65 -25.36 -0.85
C GLN A 941 -0.06 -24.16 -1.59
N ARG A 942 0.57 -23.20 -0.87
CA ARG A 942 1.23 -22.02 -1.44
C ARG A 942 2.69 -22.26 -1.81
N SER A 943 3.31 -23.31 -1.27
CA SER A 943 4.71 -23.67 -1.56
C SER A 943 4.90 -23.94 -3.06
N PRO A 944 5.85 -23.26 -3.71
CA PRO A 944 6.19 -23.52 -5.11
C PRO A 944 6.60 -24.97 -5.35
N GLU A 945 7.37 -25.58 -4.44
CA GLU A 945 7.82 -26.97 -4.54
C GLU A 945 6.61 -27.91 -4.61
N VAL A 946 5.64 -27.72 -3.70
CA VAL A 946 4.39 -28.49 -3.72
C VAL A 946 3.57 -28.21 -4.98
N MET A 947 3.55 -26.97 -5.47
CA MET A 947 2.85 -26.66 -6.71
C MET A 947 3.50 -27.30 -7.94
N ILE A 948 4.83 -27.31 -8.03
CA ILE A 948 5.60 -27.95 -9.10
C ILE A 948 5.38 -29.47 -9.07
N ASP A 949 5.54 -30.10 -7.91
CA ASP A 949 5.37 -31.57 -7.74
C ASP A 949 3.98 -32.06 -8.16
N ASN A 950 2.95 -31.23 -7.95
CA ASN A 950 1.57 -31.55 -8.33
C ASN A 950 1.23 -31.14 -9.78
N GLY A 951 2.17 -30.54 -10.51
CA GLY A 951 1.97 -30.03 -11.87
C GLY A 951 1.04 -28.82 -11.94
N HIS A 952 0.89 -28.06 -10.85
CA HIS A 952 0.17 -26.80 -10.82
C HIS A 952 0.98 -25.65 -11.43
N LEU A 953 2.31 -25.77 -11.43
CA LEU A 953 3.23 -24.86 -12.10
C LEU A 953 3.97 -25.63 -13.20
N GLU A 954 4.15 -25.00 -14.36
CA GLU A 954 5.00 -25.49 -15.45
C GLU A 954 6.13 -24.50 -15.71
N GLN A 955 7.35 -25.01 -15.90
CA GLN A 955 8.52 -24.20 -16.22
C GLN A 955 8.45 -23.76 -17.69
N LEU A 956 8.84 -22.52 -17.97
CA LEU A 956 9.14 -22.08 -19.33
C LEU A 956 10.60 -22.38 -19.66
N GLU A 957 10.86 -22.91 -20.84
CA GLU A 957 12.20 -23.28 -21.32
C GLU A 957 12.61 -22.39 -22.50
N ASP A 958 13.91 -22.12 -22.63
CA ASP A 958 14.45 -21.47 -23.82
C ASP A 958 14.22 -22.35 -25.05
N PHE A 959 13.91 -21.76 -26.20
CA PHE A 959 13.67 -22.50 -27.44
C PHE A 959 14.23 -21.76 -28.66
N GLU A 960 14.53 -22.52 -29.72
CA GLU A 960 14.99 -21.97 -30.99
C GLU A 960 13.81 -21.72 -31.93
N HIS A 961 13.74 -20.52 -32.51
CA HIS A 961 12.76 -20.16 -33.54
C HIS A 961 13.49 -19.43 -34.68
N GLU A 962 13.39 -19.95 -35.90
CA GLU A 962 14.06 -19.40 -37.09
C GLU A 962 15.58 -19.15 -36.93
N GLY A 963 16.27 -19.96 -36.12
CA GLY A 963 17.71 -19.83 -35.85
C GLY A 963 18.07 -18.80 -34.77
N HIS A 964 17.07 -18.17 -34.14
CA HIS A 964 17.22 -17.29 -32.98
C HIS A 964 16.84 -18.03 -31.70
N MET A 965 17.63 -17.85 -30.63
CA MET A 965 17.36 -18.45 -29.33
C MET A 965 16.51 -17.50 -28.49
N VAL A 966 15.30 -17.92 -28.17
CA VAL A 966 14.34 -17.16 -27.35
C VAL A 966 14.53 -17.53 -25.88
N LEU A 967 14.87 -16.55 -25.04
CA LEU A 967 15.18 -16.78 -23.62
C LEU A 967 13.93 -16.81 -22.72
N ALA A 968 12.96 -17.66 -23.06
CA ALA A 968 11.68 -17.74 -22.35
C ALA A 968 11.82 -18.23 -20.90
N SER A 969 12.92 -18.90 -20.54
CA SER A 969 13.16 -19.36 -19.16
C SER A 969 13.28 -18.22 -18.14
N ARG A 970 13.54 -16.99 -18.60
CA ARG A 970 13.54 -15.79 -17.72
C ARG A 970 12.15 -15.48 -17.13
N LEU A 971 11.08 -16.01 -17.71
CA LEU A 971 9.71 -15.88 -17.20
C LEU A 971 9.40 -16.85 -16.04
N GLY A 972 10.33 -17.76 -15.71
CA GLY A 972 10.21 -18.72 -14.63
C GLY A 972 9.16 -19.79 -14.91
N TYR A 973 8.19 -19.91 -14.00
CA TYR A 973 7.09 -20.85 -14.05
C TYR A 973 5.77 -20.12 -14.19
N ARG A 974 4.76 -20.81 -14.71
CA ARG A 974 3.40 -20.27 -14.83
C ARG A 974 2.36 -21.25 -14.34
N ILE A 975 1.21 -20.76 -13.90
CA ILE A 975 0.11 -21.64 -13.49
C ILE A 975 -0.44 -22.46 -14.66
N THR A 976 -0.85 -23.69 -14.37
CA THR A 976 -1.37 -24.62 -15.36
C THR A 976 -2.88 -24.81 -15.27
N ASP A 977 -3.41 -25.55 -16.23
CA ASP A 977 -4.78 -26.05 -16.21
C ASP A 977 -5.11 -26.87 -14.92
N ARG A 978 -4.12 -27.54 -14.32
CA ARG A 978 -4.29 -28.25 -13.04
C ARG A 978 -4.44 -27.30 -11.86
N PHE A 979 -3.71 -26.18 -11.85
CA PHE A 979 -3.90 -25.13 -10.82
C PHE A 979 -5.35 -24.64 -10.83
N VAL A 980 -5.87 -24.35 -12.02
CA VAL A 980 -7.25 -23.91 -12.22
C VAL A 980 -8.25 -24.94 -11.69
N HIS A 981 -8.04 -26.22 -12.01
CA HIS A 981 -8.89 -27.32 -11.52
C HIS A 981 -8.86 -27.45 -10.00
N SER A 982 -7.68 -27.41 -9.39
CA SER A 982 -7.48 -27.64 -7.96
C SER A 982 -7.96 -26.48 -7.09
N PHE A 983 -7.78 -25.24 -7.54
CA PHE A 983 -7.91 -24.07 -6.67
C PHE A 983 -9.00 -23.08 -7.09
N LEU A 984 -9.24 -22.84 -8.38
CA LEU A 984 -10.25 -21.86 -8.78
C LEU A 984 -11.69 -22.32 -8.52
N GLY A 985 -11.92 -23.65 -8.38
CA GLY A 985 -13.17 -24.20 -7.85
C GLY A 985 -13.46 -23.85 -6.38
N LYS A 986 -12.54 -23.13 -5.70
CA LYS A 986 -12.81 -22.50 -4.39
C LYS A 986 -13.61 -21.20 -4.53
N ILE A 987 -13.70 -20.62 -5.73
CA ILE A 987 -14.33 -19.32 -6.02
C ILE A 987 -15.42 -19.47 -7.08
N PHE A 988 -15.12 -20.12 -8.21
CA PHE A 988 -16.00 -20.21 -9.37
C PHE A 988 -16.71 -21.55 -9.49
N ASP A 989 -17.90 -21.55 -10.09
CA ASP A 989 -18.64 -22.77 -10.44
C ASP A 989 -18.03 -23.47 -11.67
N ASN A 990 -17.56 -22.69 -12.65
CA ASN A 990 -16.91 -23.20 -13.86
C ASN A 990 -15.50 -22.59 -14.02
N PRO A 991 -14.51 -23.08 -13.25
CA PRO A 991 -13.19 -22.46 -13.20
C PRO A 991 -12.42 -22.52 -14.54
N LYS A 992 -12.64 -23.54 -15.38
CA LYS A 992 -11.97 -23.67 -16.70
C LYS A 992 -12.41 -22.63 -17.71
N ALA A 993 -13.65 -22.17 -17.62
CA ALA A 993 -14.15 -21.13 -18.51
C ALA A 993 -13.53 -19.75 -18.18
N VAL A 994 -13.07 -19.55 -16.94
CA VAL A 994 -12.46 -18.29 -16.48
C VAL A 994 -11.11 -18.08 -17.15
N PHE A 995 -10.20 -19.05 -17.01
CA PHE A 995 -8.89 -19.05 -17.66
C PHE A 995 -8.84 -20.14 -18.73
N THR A 996 -9.08 -19.73 -19.98
CA THR A 996 -9.01 -20.60 -21.16
C THR A 996 -7.57 -20.99 -21.48
N GLU A 997 -7.38 -21.96 -22.38
CA GLU A 997 -6.04 -22.33 -22.83
C GLU A 997 -5.27 -21.12 -23.40
N ALA A 998 -5.91 -20.26 -24.19
CA ALA A 998 -5.29 -19.05 -24.72
C ALA A 998 -4.83 -18.06 -23.62
N ILE A 999 -5.49 -18.05 -22.46
CA ILE A 999 -5.09 -17.22 -21.31
C ILE A 999 -3.94 -17.88 -20.55
N LEU A 1000 -3.98 -19.20 -20.35
CA LEU A 1000 -2.92 -19.94 -19.66
C LEU A 1000 -1.63 -20.03 -20.48
N LYS A 1001 -1.77 -20.04 -21.82
CA LYS A 1001 -0.73 -20.16 -22.82
C LYS A 1001 -0.79 -19.00 -23.83
N PRO A 1002 -0.40 -17.77 -23.44
CA PRO A 1002 -0.52 -16.58 -24.28
C PRO A 1002 0.21 -16.68 -25.63
N GLU A 1003 1.22 -17.55 -25.76
CA GLU A 1003 1.89 -17.86 -27.03
C GLU A 1003 0.94 -18.38 -28.12
N THR A 1004 -0.18 -18.99 -27.73
CA THR A 1004 -1.20 -19.50 -28.67
C THR A 1004 -2.04 -18.39 -29.33
N GLN A 1005 -2.03 -17.18 -28.76
CA GLN A 1005 -2.67 -16.00 -29.36
C GLN A 1005 -1.81 -15.41 -30.51
N GLY A 1006 -0.50 -15.68 -30.51
CA GLY A 1006 0.41 -15.24 -31.57
C GLY A 1006 1.87 -15.42 -31.17
N ILE A 1007 2.53 -16.44 -31.72
CA ILE A 1007 3.90 -16.81 -31.36
C ILE A 1007 4.91 -15.69 -31.65
N GLU A 1008 4.77 -14.98 -32.77
CA GLU A 1008 5.68 -13.87 -33.13
C GLU A 1008 5.60 -12.70 -32.13
N VAL A 1009 4.39 -12.36 -31.67
CA VAL A 1009 4.19 -11.31 -30.66
C VAL A 1009 4.72 -11.74 -29.31
N PHE A 1010 4.61 -13.04 -28.99
CA PHE A 1010 5.15 -13.62 -27.77
C PHE A 1010 6.69 -13.58 -27.76
N ILE A 1011 7.32 -13.94 -28.88
CA ILE A 1011 8.78 -13.87 -29.06
C ILE A 1011 9.27 -12.42 -28.96
N ASP A 1012 8.67 -11.48 -29.69
CA ASP A 1012 9.05 -10.05 -29.62
C ASP A 1012 8.91 -9.50 -28.20
N GLY A 1013 7.89 -9.94 -27.45
CA GLY A 1013 7.70 -9.55 -26.05
C GLY A 1013 8.80 -10.07 -25.12
N ILE A 1014 9.28 -11.30 -25.32
CA ILE A 1014 10.42 -11.85 -24.56
C ILE A 1014 11.71 -11.12 -24.93
N ASP A 1015 11.98 -10.92 -26.22
CA ASP A 1015 13.17 -10.21 -26.69
C ASP A 1015 13.19 -8.76 -26.17
N ASN A 1016 12.03 -8.09 -26.13
CA ASN A 1016 11.90 -6.76 -25.53
C ASN A 1016 12.25 -6.76 -24.03
N ILE A 1017 11.86 -7.80 -23.28
CA ILE A 1017 12.26 -7.94 -21.86
C ILE A 1017 13.77 -8.16 -21.75
N VAL A 1018 14.35 -9.07 -22.55
CA VAL A 1018 15.78 -9.40 -22.52
C VAL A 1018 16.65 -8.20 -22.89
N GLU A 1019 16.27 -7.46 -23.92
CA GLU A 1019 16.98 -6.25 -24.36
C GLU A 1019 16.90 -5.15 -23.28
N ALA A 1020 15.73 -4.95 -22.67
CA ALA A 1020 15.60 -4.00 -21.58
C ALA A 1020 16.44 -4.42 -20.35
N GLN A 1021 16.46 -5.72 -20.01
CA GLN A 1021 17.30 -6.27 -18.95
C GLN A 1021 18.80 -6.05 -19.24
N ARG A 1022 19.24 -6.26 -20.47
CA ARG A 1022 20.63 -5.96 -20.89
C ARG A 1022 20.94 -4.47 -20.70
N ASN A 1023 20.09 -3.59 -21.21
CA ASN A 1023 20.31 -2.14 -21.15
C ASN A 1023 20.36 -1.63 -19.71
N VAL A 1024 19.45 -2.09 -18.85
CA VAL A 1024 19.44 -1.72 -17.43
C VAL A 1024 20.69 -2.26 -16.73
N ALA A 1025 21.05 -3.54 -16.93
CA ALA A 1025 22.23 -4.11 -16.28
C ALA A 1025 23.55 -3.45 -16.73
N GLN A 1026 23.65 -3.06 -18.01
CA GLN A 1026 24.81 -2.35 -18.55
C GLN A 1026 25.06 -1.03 -17.82
N GLN A 1027 24.02 -0.33 -17.39
CA GLN A 1027 24.17 0.93 -16.63
C GLN A 1027 24.92 0.72 -15.30
N TYR A 1028 24.74 -0.42 -14.62
CA TYR A 1028 25.45 -0.73 -13.38
C TYR A 1028 26.94 -1.00 -13.61
N LEU A 1029 27.30 -1.52 -14.78
CA LEU A 1029 28.69 -1.72 -15.21
C LEU A 1029 29.32 -0.36 -15.56
N ASP A 1030 28.60 0.45 -16.34
CA ASP A 1030 29.09 1.73 -16.87
C ASP A 1030 29.28 2.77 -15.76
N ASP A 1031 28.39 2.81 -14.75
CA ASP A 1031 28.46 3.77 -13.63
C ASP A 1031 29.31 3.28 -12.44
N GLY A 1032 29.85 2.06 -12.54
CA GLY A 1032 30.68 1.41 -11.53
C GLY A 1032 29.93 0.96 -10.27
N SER A 1033 28.59 1.03 -10.23
CA SER A 1033 27.80 0.56 -9.09
C SER A 1033 27.81 -0.96 -8.94
N ILE A 1034 28.22 -1.71 -9.97
CA ILE A 1034 28.42 -3.16 -9.91
C ILE A 1034 29.35 -3.60 -8.76
N GLU A 1035 30.28 -2.75 -8.34
CA GLU A 1035 31.21 -3.05 -7.23
C GLU A 1035 30.52 -3.00 -5.85
N ASP A 1036 29.38 -2.32 -5.75
CA ASP A 1036 28.56 -2.27 -4.54
C ASP A 1036 27.60 -3.47 -4.44
N ALA A 1037 27.44 -4.25 -5.52
CA ALA A 1037 26.51 -5.37 -5.55
C ALA A 1037 27.06 -6.58 -4.77
N CYS A 1038 26.22 -7.19 -3.93
CA CYS A 1038 26.58 -8.44 -3.28
C CYS A 1038 26.83 -9.56 -4.33
N PRO A 1039 27.61 -10.61 -4.01
CA PRO A 1039 28.06 -11.57 -5.01
C PRO A 1039 26.96 -12.18 -5.92
N PRO A 1040 25.76 -12.55 -5.42
CA PRO A 1040 24.69 -13.06 -6.27
C PRO A 1040 24.14 -11.99 -7.24
N ILE A 1041 23.93 -10.74 -6.79
CA ILE A 1041 23.44 -9.65 -7.66
C ILE A 1041 24.51 -9.25 -8.69
N ARG A 1042 25.79 -9.22 -8.28
CA ARG A 1042 26.91 -8.98 -9.20
C ARG A 1042 26.91 -9.99 -10.34
N ALA A 1043 26.84 -11.29 -10.02
CA ALA A 1043 26.78 -12.35 -11.02
C ALA A 1043 25.56 -12.19 -11.94
N LEU A 1044 24.41 -11.83 -11.38
CA LEU A 1044 23.17 -11.65 -12.14
C LEU A 1044 23.25 -10.47 -13.12
N LEU A 1045 23.83 -9.34 -12.71
CA LEU A 1045 24.02 -8.17 -13.57
C LEU A 1045 24.94 -8.48 -14.77
N TYR A 1046 26.04 -9.20 -14.56
CA TYR A 1046 26.89 -9.68 -15.66
C TYR A 1046 26.12 -10.62 -16.60
N ILE A 1047 25.34 -11.57 -16.05
CA ILE A 1047 24.53 -12.49 -16.87
C ILE A 1047 23.49 -11.71 -17.70
N MET A 1048 22.87 -10.67 -17.14
CA MET A 1048 21.89 -9.84 -17.86
C MET A 1048 22.55 -9.03 -18.99
N ALA A 1049 23.71 -8.40 -18.72
CA ALA A 1049 24.41 -7.54 -19.65
C ALA A 1049 25.18 -8.32 -20.74
N GLU A 1050 26.02 -9.27 -20.32
CA GLU A 1050 26.98 -9.98 -21.18
C GLU A 1050 26.52 -11.40 -21.54
N GLY A 1051 25.49 -11.93 -20.88
CA GLY A 1051 24.93 -13.27 -21.12
C GLY A 1051 25.50 -14.36 -20.21
N GLU A 1052 26.63 -14.11 -19.56
CA GLU A 1052 27.29 -15.04 -18.64
C GLU A 1052 28.12 -14.31 -17.57
N TYR A 1053 28.43 -15.02 -16.48
CA TYR A 1053 29.38 -14.58 -15.46
C TYR A 1053 30.41 -15.68 -15.24
N GLN A 1054 31.69 -15.41 -15.50
CA GLN A 1054 32.77 -16.41 -15.41
C GLN A 1054 32.51 -17.69 -16.23
N ASN A 1055 32.02 -17.55 -17.48
CA ASN A 1055 31.59 -18.64 -18.37
C ASN A 1055 30.39 -19.46 -17.83
N LYS A 1056 29.59 -18.90 -16.91
CA LYS A 1056 28.40 -19.55 -16.33
C LYS A 1056 27.14 -18.75 -16.64
N LYS A 1057 26.11 -19.43 -17.11
CA LYS A 1057 24.75 -18.88 -17.30
C LYS A 1057 23.94 -18.98 -16.00
N VAL A 1058 22.77 -18.34 -15.96
CA VAL A 1058 21.87 -18.34 -14.79
C VAL A 1058 21.50 -19.75 -14.28
N GLN A 1059 21.40 -20.72 -15.18
CA GLN A 1059 21.05 -22.11 -14.86
C GLN A 1059 22.21 -22.91 -14.23
N HIS A 1060 23.43 -22.37 -14.22
CA HIS A 1060 24.58 -23.11 -13.68
C HIS A 1060 24.41 -23.34 -12.16
N PRO A 1061 24.64 -24.56 -11.64
CA PRO A 1061 24.45 -24.88 -10.22
C PRO A 1061 25.16 -23.91 -9.26
N ASP A 1062 26.41 -23.54 -9.56
CA ASP A 1062 27.15 -22.56 -8.74
C ASP A 1062 26.48 -21.17 -8.68
N ILE A 1063 25.80 -20.73 -9.75
CA ILE A 1063 25.04 -19.46 -9.73
C ILE A 1063 23.81 -19.63 -8.87
N ARG A 1064 23.03 -20.70 -9.06
CA ARG A 1064 21.82 -21.01 -8.27
C ARG A 1064 22.14 -21.13 -6.78
N ALA A 1065 23.26 -21.75 -6.43
CA ALA A 1065 23.70 -21.92 -5.04
C ALA A 1065 23.88 -20.59 -4.30
N MET A 1066 24.28 -19.51 -4.98
CA MET A 1066 24.45 -18.17 -4.38
C MET A 1066 23.16 -17.59 -3.82
N PHE A 1067 22.00 -18.06 -4.28
CA PHE A 1067 20.67 -17.59 -3.87
C PHE A 1067 20.05 -18.45 -2.76
N THR A 1068 20.81 -19.38 -2.17
CA THR A 1068 20.34 -20.24 -1.09
C THR A 1068 20.61 -19.64 0.28
N ARG A 1069 19.78 -20.01 1.26
CA ARG A 1069 19.95 -19.59 2.66
C ARG A 1069 21.27 -20.08 3.25
N ASP A 1070 21.66 -21.32 2.96
CA ASP A 1070 22.89 -21.90 3.49
C ASP A 1070 24.12 -21.16 2.97
N TYR A 1071 24.15 -20.81 1.68
CA TYR A 1071 25.22 -19.98 1.11
C TYR A 1071 25.29 -18.62 1.80
N LEU A 1072 24.15 -17.94 1.95
CA LEU A 1072 24.09 -16.62 2.58
C LEU A 1072 24.67 -16.66 4.01
N LEU A 1073 24.19 -17.57 4.85
CA LEU A 1073 24.59 -17.62 6.27
C LEU A 1073 26.07 -17.92 6.46
N GLN A 1074 26.66 -18.73 5.57
CA GLN A 1074 28.09 -19.11 5.60
C GLN A 1074 29.00 -18.09 4.92
N SER A 1075 28.44 -17.11 4.20
CA SER A 1075 29.22 -16.18 3.38
C SER A 1075 29.88 -15.06 4.19
N ASP A 1076 31.12 -14.73 3.83
CA ASP A 1076 31.86 -13.63 4.47
C ASP A 1076 31.16 -12.27 4.30
N TRP A 1077 30.55 -12.02 3.13
CA TRP A 1077 29.86 -10.75 2.86
C TRP A 1077 28.64 -10.55 3.75
N TYR A 1078 27.90 -11.61 4.10
CA TYR A 1078 26.80 -11.49 5.05
C TYR A 1078 27.31 -11.26 6.48
N GLN A 1079 28.37 -11.93 6.88
CA GLN A 1079 29.02 -11.70 8.18
C GLN A 1079 29.54 -10.27 8.32
N GLU A 1080 30.06 -9.70 7.24
CA GLU A 1080 30.44 -8.28 7.17
C GLU A 1080 29.24 -7.37 7.37
N ARG A 1081 28.08 -7.66 6.75
CA ARG A 1081 26.85 -6.88 6.98
C ARG A 1081 26.41 -6.87 8.43
N LEU A 1082 26.51 -7.99 9.14
CA LEU A 1082 26.18 -8.06 10.57
C LEU A 1082 27.15 -7.21 11.41
N LYS A 1083 28.45 -7.26 11.10
CA LYS A 1083 29.47 -6.42 11.75
C LYS A 1083 29.22 -4.93 11.50
N THR A 1084 28.93 -4.55 10.26
CA THR A 1084 28.59 -3.18 9.88
C THR A 1084 27.38 -2.68 10.67
N ARG A 1085 26.33 -3.51 10.80
CA ARG A 1085 25.14 -3.13 11.57
C ARG A 1085 25.43 -2.94 13.06
N ARG A 1086 26.23 -3.81 13.68
CA ARG A 1086 26.68 -3.61 15.08
C ARG A 1086 27.46 -2.31 15.24
N ASN A 1087 28.41 -2.05 14.34
CA ASN A 1087 29.28 -0.87 14.42
C ASN A 1087 28.48 0.43 14.24
N ARG A 1088 27.53 0.48 13.28
CA ARG A 1088 26.64 1.64 13.09
C ARG A 1088 25.79 1.93 14.32
N GLU A 1089 25.25 0.90 14.97
CA GLU A 1089 24.46 1.08 16.19
C GLU A 1089 25.31 1.56 17.36
N ALA A 1090 26.52 1.01 17.53
CA ALA A 1090 27.43 1.45 18.57
C ALA A 1090 27.81 2.93 18.38
N ASN A 1091 28.08 3.35 17.15
CA ASN A 1091 28.37 4.75 16.82
C ASN A 1091 27.16 5.66 17.09
N LEU A 1092 25.95 5.20 16.80
CA LEU A 1092 24.72 5.94 17.10
C LEU A 1092 24.51 6.10 18.61
N TRP A 1093 24.66 5.02 19.39
CA TRP A 1093 24.55 5.09 20.86
C TRP A 1093 25.63 5.98 21.48
N GLN A 1094 26.84 5.98 20.93
CA GLN A 1094 27.89 6.90 21.36
C GLN A 1094 27.50 8.37 21.10
N ARG A 1095 26.92 8.67 19.93
CA ARG A 1095 26.40 10.01 19.61
C ARG A 1095 25.28 10.42 20.56
N HIS A 1096 24.36 9.51 20.89
CA HIS A 1096 23.31 9.77 21.87
C HIS A 1096 23.88 10.12 23.24
N ILE A 1097 24.87 9.36 23.72
CA ILE A 1097 25.52 9.62 25.01
C ILE A 1097 26.15 11.02 25.02
N SER A 1098 26.94 11.36 24.00
CA SER A 1098 27.58 12.67 23.91
C SER A 1098 26.56 13.80 23.88
N TYR A 1099 25.48 13.67 23.11
CA TYR A 1099 24.44 14.70 23.04
C TYR A 1099 23.70 14.88 24.37
N LEU A 1100 23.39 13.79 25.07
CA LEU A 1100 22.72 13.86 26.38
C LEU A 1100 23.64 14.48 27.44
N GLU A 1101 24.94 14.18 27.42
CA GLU A 1101 25.94 14.79 28.31
C GLU A 1101 26.03 16.31 28.05
N ASP A 1102 26.17 16.72 26.80
CA ASP A 1102 26.22 18.13 26.40
C ASP A 1102 24.94 18.88 26.81
N PHE A 1103 23.76 18.26 26.67
CA PHE A 1103 22.49 18.85 27.05
C PHE A 1103 22.33 19.01 28.58
N ILE A 1104 22.81 18.03 29.36
CA ILE A 1104 22.80 18.10 30.84
C ILE A 1104 23.66 19.27 31.34
N ASP A 1105 24.80 19.49 30.69
CA ASP A 1105 25.74 20.54 31.06
C ASP A 1105 25.31 21.93 30.55
N GLN A 1106 24.21 22.02 29.78
CA GLN A 1106 23.74 23.27 29.21
C GLN A 1106 23.13 24.22 30.27
N PRO A 1107 23.64 25.45 30.43
CA PRO A 1107 23.11 26.39 31.42
C PRO A 1107 21.64 26.74 31.16
N GLY A 1108 20.80 26.64 32.19
CA GLY A 1108 19.40 27.03 32.14
C GLY A 1108 18.41 25.94 31.73
N TYR A 1109 18.85 24.68 31.62
CA TYR A 1109 18.02 23.52 31.26
C TYR A 1109 17.84 22.49 32.39
N ALA A 1110 18.25 22.81 33.63
CA ALA A 1110 18.22 21.87 34.75
C ALA A 1110 16.81 21.36 35.09
N ASP A 1111 15.79 22.22 34.95
CA ASP A 1111 14.38 21.88 35.10
C ASP A 1111 13.90 20.91 34.01
N VAL A 1112 14.25 21.17 32.75
CA VAL A 1112 13.93 20.31 31.61
C VAL A 1112 14.61 18.94 31.72
N VAL A 1113 15.87 18.92 32.18
CA VAL A 1113 16.63 17.69 32.45
C VAL A 1113 15.93 16.79 33.46
N GLU A 1114 15.39 17.39 34.53
CA GLU A 1114 14.62 16.69 35.56
C GLU A 1114 13.26 16.22 35.02
N GLU A 1115 12.49 17.11 34.38
CA GLU A 1115 11.15 16.82 33.84
C GLU A 1115 11.17 15.68 32.82
N MET A 1116 12.11 15.74 31.86
CA MET A 1116 12.23 14.75 30.78
C MET A 1116 13.05 13.51 31.16
N LYS A 1117 13.60 13.48 32.39
CA LYS A 1117 14.44 12.40 32.94
C LYS A 1117 15.65 12.10 32.05
N ILE A 1118 16.36 13.14 31.61
CA ILE A 1118 17.48 13.01 30.68
C ILE A 1118 18.63 12.16 31.28
N THR A 1119 18.86 12.26 32.59
CA THR A 1119 19.86 11.44 33.30
C THR A 1119 19.53 9.93 33.22
N ASP A 1120 18.25 9.55 33.32
CA ASP A 1120 17.83 8.15 33.20
C ASP A 1120 18.03 7.65 31.76
N ARG A 1121 17.73 8.51 30.76
CA ARG A 1121 17.98 8.19 29.34
C ARG A 1121 19.47 8.00 29.06
N LEU A 1122 20.33 8.82 29.66
CA LEU A 1122 21.79 8.67 29.56
C LEU A 1122 22.28 7.35 30.16
N ALA A 1123 21.74 6.95 31.33
CA ALA A 1123 22.06 5.66 31.94
C ALA A 1123 21.66 4.49 31.03
N LYS A 1124 20.44 4.52 30.47
CA LYS A 1124 19.97 3.53 29.49
C LYS A 1124 20.81 3.50 28.22
N ALA A 1125 21.19 4.65 27.68
CA ALA A 1125 22.02 4.75 26.48
C ALA A 1125 23.41 4.11 26.70
N ARG A 1126 24.03 4.32 27.87
CA ARG A 1126 25.29 3.68 28.27
C ARG A 1126 25.15 2.17 28.43
N GLU A 1127 24.07 1.69 29.05
CA GLU A 1127 23.78 0.26 29.16
C GLU A 1127 23.63 -0.38 27.77
N ARG A 1128 22.88 0.28 26.89
CA ARG A 1128 22.66 -0.22 25.53
C ARG A 1128 23.93 -0.24 24.69
N LEU A 1129 24.78 0.79 24.79
CA LEU A 1129 26.09 0.79 24.11
C LEU A 1129 26.93 -0.41 24.55
N ASN A 1130 27.02 -0.67 25.86
CA ASN A 1130 27.76 -1.81 26.39
C ASN A 1130 27.19 -3.15 25.88
N TYR A 1131 25.87 -3.27 25.81
CA TYR A 1131 25.21 -4.46 25.28
C TYR A 1131 25.56 -4.71 23.81
N VAL A 1132 25.53 -3.67 22.98
CA VAL A 1132 25.82 -3.78 21.54
C VAL A 1132 27.30 -4.02 21.25
N GLN A 1133 28.20 -3.50 22.08
CA GLN A 1133 29.65 -3.73 21.97
C GLN A 1133 30.08 -5.15 22.36
N ASN A 1134 29.20 -5.93 23.00
CA ASN A 1134 29.46 -7.33 23.32
C ASN A 1134 29.71 -8.15 22.02
N ALA A 1135 30.71 -9.02 22.04
CA ALA A 1135 31.03 -9.89 20.91
C ALA A 1135 29.86 -10.79 20.49
N ASP A 1136 29.05 -11.25 21.45
CA ASP A 1136 27.92 -12.14 21.22
C ASP A 1136 26.72 -11.44 20.56
N TYR A 1137 26.72 -10.10 20.48
CA TYR A 1137 25.63 -9.35 19.86
C TYR A 1137 25.41 -9.71 18.37
N ILE A 1138 26.49 -10.08 17.67
CA ILE A 1138 26.41 -10.51 16.26
C ILE A 1138 25.52 -11.75 16.09
N LEU A 1139 25.56 -12.68 17.06
CA LEU A 1139 24.72 -13.89 17.03
C LEU A 1139 23.23 -13.55 17.09
N LEU A 1140 22.87 -12.43 17.73
CA LEU A 1140 21.50 -11.96 17.80
C LEU A 1140 21.02 -11.35 16.48
N LEU A 1141 21.94 -10.74 15.72
CA LEU A 1141 21.67 -10.18 14.39
C LEU A 1141 21.58 -11.25 13.29
N GLU A 1142 22.05 -12.47 13.53
CA GLU A 1142 21.97 -13.55 12.54
C GLU A 1142 20.50 -13.87 12.20
N GLY A 1143 20.18 -13.72 10.93
CA GLY A 1143 18.84 -13.86 10.36
C GLY A 1143 18.09 -12.53 10.21
N THR A 1144 18.79 -11.40 10.37
CA THR A 1144 18.33 -10.06 9.99
C THR A 1144 19.04 -9.59 8.71
N LEU A 1145 18.66 -8.43 8.16
CA LEU A 1145 19.30 -7.88 6.97
C LEU A 1145 20.77 -7.43 7.18
N GLY A 1146 21.19 -7.27 8.45
CA GLY A 1146 22.43 -6.55 8.77
C GLY A 1146 22.38 -5.11 8.25
N ALA A 1147 23.51 -4.59 7.79
CA ALA A 1147 23.62 -3.30 7.13
C ALA A 1147 24.61 -3.41 5.97
N ASP A 1148 24.28 -2.78 4.85
CA ASP A 1148 25.17 -2.72 3.69
C ASP A 1148 26.41 -1.87 3.95
N SER A 1149 27.53 -2.18 3.31
CA SER A 1149 28.81 -1.48 3.51
C SER A 1149 28.90 -0.15 2.76
N LEU A 1150 27.93 0.21 1.91
CA LEU A 1150 27.93 1.51 1.20
C LEU A 1150 28.27 2.68 2.15
N GLY A 1151 29.27 3.48 1.77
CA GLY A 1151 29.77 4.62 2.55
C GLY A 1151 30.85 4.31 3.59
N LEU A 1152 31.27 3.05 3.73
CA LEU A 1152 32.51 2.68 4.42
C LEU A 1152 33.61 2.58 3.36
N GLU A 1153 34.47 3.60 3.22
CA GLU A 1153 35.74 3.39 2.54
C GLU A 1153 36.54 2.31 3.31
N GLY A 1154 37.16 1.40 2.57
CA GLY A 1154 38.18 0.50 3.10
C GLY A 1154 39.44 1.24 3.53
#